data_AF-A0A4Q4T214-F1
#
_entry.id   AF-A0A4Q4T214-F1
#
_cell.length_a   1.000
_cell.length_b   1.000
_cell.length_c   1.000
_cell.angle_alpha   90.00
_cell.angle_beta   90.00
_cell.angle_gamma   90.00
#
_symmetry.space_group_name_H-M   'P 1'
#
loop_
_entity.id
_entity.type
_entity.pdbx_description
1 polymer ?
#
loop_
_entity_poly.entity_id
_entity_poly.type
_entity_poly.pdbx_seq_one_letter_code
_entity_poly.pdbx_strand_id
1 'polypeptide(L)'
;MRLLHHSSRTELLLCASLALALPTTTTKRAPWRHLQTTTYGDVAFGLGNLTYLANVRHPKAVLKGDCSASASVASSLAPFTVIYADAETVITGAYLEAVVARYLEGDDVFTVDFLEGVLIANNATTTGPGSPRLDDSALDYLMSFSAKHLFLDVSLERSGFPSEVAVNYIAGLDGGIDLPPGPYAVSISESTISLGAVYRLYRDSYRNFIYGTYPSGDGQGSFSPVEIFQPRFWDPMIPVPSRIYYWGDPRPFAGYRVAIKDLFDMKGLITSGGSRAWAEFAEPANETAPSIQRIIDLGGILIGKYKLAQFASGADPWGWQDALYPFNPRGDGWLTCSASSSGGGCSIAAYDWLDFAIGSDTGSSMRRPAAVSGTYGNRPSQGLMTLKRVMPLGAATDTAGVFARDVHAWAHFAKHWYAPELHEDPAVTGLSALDVPASSGFPKRILYLTDYLPLRNPAAEEVLQAFIRDVVRVFGMTVENTNLTAVVEAADDSVPKYDALGNATGVLNRMTQYEQVAAPLIAAWAERHGGRFPPIDPARRPWWRSHNSSEHTREAYAAALATKRRGVEWFEAEVLRATPESCSESIMLWDIGTGGLPSYRERELVEAGAAAGGAAAFLAETPPGAGINGASLCPIYGCVDMTVPIGQVPYRSNVTFVEEMLPVTVSVVARRGCDFMLWDMLERLADEGVLRTVKTGRTAF
;
A
#
# COMPACT_ATOMS: atom_id res chain seq x y z
N MET A 1 -1.20 30.46 54.64
CA MET A 1 -2.10 31.61 54.92
C MET A 1 -2.67 32.06 53.59
N ARG A 2 -3.93 31.66 53.28
CA ARG A 2 -4.92 32.22 52.32
C ARG A 2 -4.46 32.51 50.85
N LEU A 3 -5.14 32.14 49.77
CA LEU A 3 -6.53 31.75 49.50
C LEU A 3 -6.64 31.11 48.10
N LEU A 4 -7.61 30.20 47.94
CA LEU A 4 -8.09 29.59 46.70
C LEU A 4 -8.92 30.58 45.85
N HIS A 5 -8.94 30.45 44.51
CA HIS A 5 -10.17 30.12 43.77
C HIS A 5 -9.97 29.86 42.26
N HIS A 6 -10.65 28.80 41.81
CA HIS A 6 -11.04 28.50 40.43
C HIS A 6 -11.69 29.68 39.69
N SER A 7 -11.42 29.78 38.39
CA SER A 7 -12.36 30.33 37.42
C SER A 7 -12.34 29.47 36.16
N SER A 8 -13.37 28.63 36.02
CA SER A 8 -13.85 28.11 34.74
C SER A 8 -14.25 29.29 33.85
N ARG A 9 -13.85 29.27 32.58
CA ARG A 9 -14.46 30.09 31.53
C ARG A 9 -14.72 29.21 30.33
N THR A 10 -16.00 28.86 30.23
CA THR A 10 -16.74 28.40 29.06
C THR A 10 -16.51 29.36 27.90
N GLU A 11 -15.84 28.93 26.83
CA GLU A 11 -15.88 29.63 25.55
C GLU A 11 -17.07 29.08 24.75
N LEU A 12 -18.11 29.91 24.67
CA LEU A 12 -19.20 29.78 23.72
C LEU A 12 -18.63 29.85 22.30
N LEU A 13 -18.64 28.73 21.57
CA LEU A 13 -18.62 28.75 20.12
C LEU A 13 -20.00 29.21 19.64
N LEU A 14 -20.07 30.47 19.20
CA LEU A 14 -21.19 30.99 18.43
C LEU A 14 -21.28 30.19 17.11
N CYS A 15 -22.24 29.27 17.04
CA CYS A 15 -22.75 28.80 15.74
C CYS A 15 -23.49 29.96 15.09
N ALA A 16 -22.80 30.68 14.21
CA ALA A 16 -23.45 31.55 13.25
C ALA A 16 -24.15 30.67 12.21
N SER A 17 -25.44 30.44 12.40
CA SER A 17 -26.35 29.92 11.38
C SER A 17 -26.46 30.95 10.26
N LEU A 18 -25.58 30.85 9.25
CA LEU A 18 -25.82 31.43 7.94
C LEU A 18 -26.93 30.62 7.29
N ALA A 19 -28.16 31.11 7.39
CA ALA A 19 -29.22 30.75 6.47
C ALA A 19 -28.81 31.26 5.08
N LEU A 20 -28.13 30.41 4.32
CA LEU A 20 -27.91 30.63 2.90
C LEU A 20 -29.27 30.62 2.22
N ALA A 21 -29.63 31.75 1.63
CA ALA A 21 -30.70 31.80 0.65
C ALA A 21 -30.38 30.78 -0.46
N LEU A 22 -31.37 29.96 -0.81
CA LEU A 22 -31.30 28.98 -1.90
C LEU A 22 -30.64 29.62 -3.14
N PRO A 23 -29.50 29.12 -3.64
CA PRO A 23 -29.01 29.53 -4.92
C PRO A 23 -29.99 28.99 -5.97
N THR A 24 -30.78 29.88 -6.58
CA THR A 24 -31.58 29.62 -7.79
C THR A 24 -30.71 29.42 -9.04
N THR A 25 -29.42 29.15 -8.87
CA THR A 25 -28.48 28.90 -9.98
C THR A 25 -28.43 27.41 -10.26
N THR A 26 -29.01 27.01 -11.38
CA THR A 26 -28.87 25.65 -11.91
C THR A 26 -27.38 25.32 -12.06
N THR A 27 -26.91 24.33 -11.31
CA THR A 27 -25.53 23.84 -11.41
C THR A 27 -25.43 23.02 -12.70
N LYS A 28 -24.66 23.53 -13.66
CA LYS A 28 -24.45 22.83 -14.94
C LYS A 28 -23.46 21.68 -14.75
N ARG A 29 -23.96 20.44 -14.75
CA ARG A 29 -23.12 19.24 -14.77
C ARG A 29 -22.31 19.12 -16.06
N ALA A 30 -21.15 18.50 -15.96
CA ALA A 30 -20.37 18.11 -17.13
C ALA A 30 -21.05 16.95 -17.86
N PRO A 31 -21.13 16.99 -19.21
CA PRO A 31 -21.70 15.89 -19.97
C PRO A 31 -20.78 14.67 -19.95
N TRP A 32 -21.38 13.49 -19.97
CA TRP A 32 -20.67 12.24 -20.26
C TRP A 32 -19.95 12.32 -21.61
N ARG A 33 -18.67 11.92 -21.63
CA ARG A 33 -17.88 11.77 -22.86
C ARG A 33 -17.24 10.40 -22.91
N HIS A 34 -17.71 9.53 -23.80
CA HIS A 34 -17.01 8.27 -24.09
C HIS A 34 -15.60 8.56 -24.60
N LEU A 35 -14.62 7.81 -24.08
CA LEU A 35 -13.22 7.93 -24.48
C LEU A 35 -12.78 6.69 -25.27
N GLN A 36 -12.96 5.51 -24.69
CA GLN A 36 -12.64 4.23 -25.33
C GLN A 36 -13.32 3.07 -24.61
N THR A 37 -13.42 1.93 -25.30
CA THR A 37 -13.77 0.64 -24.70
C THR A 37 -12.50 -0.20 -24.64
N THR A 38 -12.22 -0.78 -23.48
CA THR A 38 -11.03 -1.63 -23.23
C THR A 38 -11.16 -2.98 -23.94
N THR A 39 -10.06 -3.72 -24.06
CA THR A 39 -10.07 -5.09 -24.62
C THR A 39 -10.95 -6.02 -23.78
N TYR A 40 -11.16 -5.69 -22.50
CA TYR A 40 -12.00 -6.44 -21.57
C TYR A 40 -13.49 -6.10 -21.67
N GLY A 41 -13.88 -5.10 -22.47
CA GLY A 41 -15.28 -4.68 -22.68
C GLY A 41 -15.75 -3.57 -21.74
N ASP A 42 -14.89 -3.07 -20.86
CA ASP A 42 -15.18 -1.99 -19.93
C ASP A 42 -14.99 -0.62 -20.58
N VAL A 43 -15.71 0.39 -20.09
CA VAL A 43 -15.83 1.69 -20.78
C VAL A 43 -15.11 2.78 -20.00
N ALA A 44 -14.16 3.44 -20.66
CA ALA A 44 -13.54 4.64 -20.16
C ALA A 44 -14.28 5.89 -20.64
N PHE A 45 -14.49 6.84 -19.74
CA PHE A 45 -15.25 8.05 -20.01
C PHE A 45 -14.72 9.24 -19.23
N GLY A 46 -15.07 10.44 -19.69
CA GLY A 46 -14.78 11.69 -18.99
C GLY A 46 -16.04 12.31 -18.38
N LEU A 47 -15.88 12.89 -17.18
CA LEU A 47 -16.80 13.85 -16.60
C LEU A 47 -15.99 15.07 -16.16
N GLY A 48 -16.26 16.21 -16.79
CA GLY A 48 -15.49 17.43 -16.57
C GLY A 48 -14.03 17.26 -16.98
N ASN A 49 -13.12 17.50 -16.05
CA ASN A 49 -11.67 17.31 -16.21
C ASN A 49 -11.18 15.94 -15.69
N LEU A 50 -12.09 15.08 -15.23
CA LEU A 50 -11.77 13.77 -14.66
C LEU A 50 -12.04 12.66 -15.68
N THR A 51 -11.32 11.58 -15.53
CA THR A 51 -11.43 10.37 -16.34
C THR A 51 -11.78 9.21 -15.43
N TYR A 52 -12.67 8.34 -15.90
CA TYR A 52 -13.19 7.20 -15.17
C TYR A 52 -13.17 5.94 -16.04
N LEU A 53 -13.22 4.80 -15.38
CA LEU A 53 -13.49 3.49 -15.96
C LEU A 53 -14.77 2.94 -15.33
N ALA A 54 -15.68 2.41 -16.12
CA ALA A 54 -16.87 1.70 -15.66
C ALA A 54 -16.77 0.22 -16.05
N ASN A 55 -16.92 -0.67 -15.05
CA ASN A 55 -17.10 -2.10 -15.32
C ASN A 55 -18.55 -2.35 -15.72
N VAL A 56 -18.83 -2.27 -17.02
CA VAL A 56 -20.17 -2.42 -17.59
C VAL A 56 -20.43 -3.82 -18.12
N ARG A 57 -19.37 -4.61 -18.32
CA ARG A 57 -19.48 -6.00 -18.78
C ARG A 57 -19.99 -6.92 -17.68
N HIS A 58 -19.52 -6.70 -16.47
CA HIS A 58 -19.93 -7.42 -15.27
C HIS A 58 -20.54 -6.43 -14.27
N PRO A 59 -21.78 -5.97 -14.54
CA PRO A 59 -22.42 -4.95 -13.72
C PRO A 59 -22.58 -5.44 -12.27
N LYS A 60 -22.43 -4.51 -11.34
CA LYS A 60 -22.60 -4.75 -9.89
C LYS A 60 -24.03 -5.20 -9.57
N ALA A 61 -25.02 -4.62 -10.25
CA ALA A 61 -26.41 -5.01 -10.13
C ALA A 61 -27.19 -4.80 -11.45
N VAL A 62 -28.20 -5.64 -11.68
CA VAL A 62 -29.20 -5.44 -12.73
C VAL A 62 -30.58 -5.43 -12.08
N LEU A 63 -31.24 -4.28 -12.12
CA LEU A 63 -32.52 -4.06 -11.46
C LEU A 63 -33.65 -4.04 -12.49
N LYS A 64 -34.83 -4.53 -12.11
CA LYS A 64 -36.01 -4.61 -12.98
C LYS A 64 -37.03 -3.54 -12.61
N GLY A 65 -37.66 -2.94 -13.61
CA GLY A 65 -38.72 -1.95 -13.43
C GLY A 65 -39.28 -1.44 -14.75
N ASP A 66 -40.35 -0.66 -14.71
CA ASP A 66 -40.82 0.07 -15.90
C ASP A 66 -39.90 1.27 -16.12
N CYS A 67 -39.03 1.16 -17.12
CA CYS A 67 -38.00 2.13 -17.43
C CYS A 67 -38.25 2.81 -18.79
N SER A 68 -39.43 2.58 -19.40
CA SER A 68 -39.77 3.01 -20.76
C SER A 68 -39.58 4.52 -20.98
N ALA A 69 -40.00 5.34 -20.02
CA ALA A 69 -39.83 6.80 -20.06
C ALA A 69 -38.35 7.20 -20.05
N SER A 70 -37.54 6.59 -19.18
CA SER A 70 -36.09 6.85 -19.13
C SER A 70 -35.34 6.29 -20.34
N ALA A 71 -35.71 5.12 -20.85
CA ALA A 71 -35.08 4.48 -22.00
C ALA A 71 -35.22 5.32 -23.29
N SER A 72 -36.33 6.05 -23.43
CA SER A 72 -36.56 6.94 -24.57
C SER A 72 -35.63 8.17 -24.63
N VAL A 73 -35.01 8.52 -23.49
CA VAL A 73 -34.16 9.73 -23.33
C VAL A 73 -32.70 9.38 -23.04
N ALA A 74 -32.41 8.15 -22.63
CA ALA A 74 -31.08 7.72 -22.23
C ALA A 74 -30.10 7.62 -23.42
N SER A 75 -28.88 8.13 -23.24
CA SER A 75 -27.72 7.65 -24.00
C SER A 75 -27.39 6.22 -23.57
N SER A 76 -26.63 5.48 -24.37
CA SER A 76 -26.29 4.07 -24.08
C SER A 76 -25.71 3.84 -22.66
N LEU A 77 -25.03 4.84 -22.08
CA LEU A 77 -24.59 4.90 -20.68
C LEU A 77 -24.79 6.32 -20.12
N ALA A 78 -25.03 6.44 -18.81
CA ALA A 78 -25.14 7.72 -18.09
C ALA A 78 -24.51 7.68 -16.68
N PRO A 79 -23.99 8.80 -16.14
CA PRO A 79 -23.60 8.92 -14.74
C PRO A 79 -24.80 8.76 -13.81
N PHE A 80 -24.61 8.04 -12.71
CA PHE A 80 -25.70 7.64 -11.84
C PHE A 80 -25.28 7.65 -10.37
N THR A 81 -26.20 7.94 -9.45
CA THR A 81 -25.94 7.91 -8.01
C THR A 81 -26.98 7.05 -7.30
N VAL A 82 -26.53 6.16 -6.42
CA VAL A 82 -27.40 5.38 -5.52
C VAL A 82 -27.37 6.02 -4.13
N ILE A 83 -28.55 6.31 -3.59
CA ILE A 83 -28.78 6.88 -2.26
C ILE A 83 -29.72 5.95 -1.49
N TYR A 84 -29.33 5.60 -0.27
CA TYR A 84 -30.19 4.88 0.67
C TYR A 84 -30.78 5.86 1.70
N ALA A 85 -32.05 5.66 2.02
CA ALA A 85 -32.76 6.37 3.08
C ALA A 85 -33.26 5.38 4.13
N ASP A 86 -33.10 5.71 5.40
CA ASP A 86 -33.57 4.88 6.52
C ASP A 86 -35.09 5.01 6.70
N ALA A 87 -35.70 4.03 7.37
CA ALA A 87 -37.12 4.05 7.70
C ALA A 87 -37.52 5.35 8.43
N GLU A 88 -38.76 5.76 8.22
CA GLU A 88 -39.40 6.97 8.78
C GLU A 88 -38.79 8.31 8.31
N THR A 89 -37.78 8.26 7.44
CA THR A 89 -37.15 9.46 6.89
C THR A 89 -38.09 10.20 5.93
N VAL A 90 -38.24 11.52 6.13
CA VAL A 90 -38.77 12.42 5.11
C VAL A 90 -37.59 12.97 4.31
N ILE A 91 -37.47 12.53 3.07
CA ILE A 91 -36.41 12.88 2.15
C ILE A 91 -36.75 14.25 1.55
N THR A 92 -36.17 15.29 2.13
CA THR A 92 -36.28 16.69 1.70
C THR A 92 -35.07 17.12 0.86
N GLY A 93 -35.12 18.32 0.27
CA GLY A 93 -33.95 18.92 -0.39
C GLY A 93 -32.75 19.03 0.55
N ALA A 94 -32.98 19.46 1.81
CA ALA A 94 -31.93 19.57 2.82
C ALA A 94 -31.33 18.20 3.20
N TYR A 95 -32.14 17.13 3.22
CA TYR A 95 -31.63 15.78 3.44
C TYR A 95 -30.68 15.35 2.30
N LEU A 96 -31.09 15.54 1.05
CA LEU A 96 -30.26 15.19 -0.10
C LEU A 96 -29.00 16.05 -0.20
N GLU A 97 -29.10 17.34 0.15
CA GLU A 97 -27.95 18.23 0.27
C GLU A 97 -26.93 17.70 1.29
N ALA A 98 -27.38 17.29 2.48
CA ALA A 98 -26.51 16.71 3.49
C ALA A 98 -25.86 15.39 3.03
N VAL A 99 -26.60 14.52 2.33
CA VAL A 99 -26.06 13.26 1.78
C VAL A 99 -24.99 13.55 0.72
N VAL A 100 -25.27 14.45 -0.23
CA VAL A 100 -24.33 14.83 -1.30
C VAL A 100 -23.10 15.52 -0.72
N ALA A 101 -23.26 16.40 0.27
CA ALA A 101 -22.15 17.04 0.97
C ALA A 101 -21.24 16.00 1.64
N ARG A 102 -21.83 15.01 2.33
CA ARG A 102 -21.08 13.89 2.93
C ARG A 102 -20.34 13.06 1.88
N TYR A 103 -20.96 12.80 0.72
CA TYR A 103 -20.31 12.08 -0.38
C TYR A 103 -19.10 12.86 -0.94
N LEU A 104 -19.24 14.18 -1.12
CA LEU A 104 -18.14 15.03 -1.60
C LEU A 104 -17.00 15.19 -0.58
N GLU A 105 -17.31 15.16 0.71
CA GLU A 105 -16.30 15.26 1.78
C GLU A 105 -15.55 13.93 1.98
N GLY A 106 -16.26 12.81 1.95
CA GLY A 106 -15.70 11.49 2.27
C GLY A 106 -15.17 10.68 1.08
N ASP A 107 -15.27 11.20 -0.15
CA ASP A 107 -14.89 10.47 -1.36
C ASP A 107 -14.21 11.36 -2.40
N ASP A 108 -13.17 10.79 -3.03
CA ASP A 108 -12.37 11.42 -4.07
C ASP A 108 -12.73 10.94 -5.49
N VAL A 109 -13.78 10.11 -5.61
CA VAL A 109 -14.30 9.59 -6.89
C VAL A 109 -15.64 10.24 -7.25
N PHE A 110 -16.53 10.41 -6.27
CA PHE A 110 -17.82 11.06 -6.46
C PHE A 110 -17.67 12.54 -6.80
N THR A 111 -18.46 13.00 -7.77
CA THR A 111 -18.70 14.42 -8.04
C THR A 111 -20.18 14.64 -8.28
N VAL A 112 -20.64 15.89 -8.19
CA VAL A 112 -22.04 16.24 -8.51
C VAL A 112 -22.43 15.90 -9.96
N ASP A 113 -21.46 15.62 -10.85
CA ASP A 113 -21.74 15.18 -12.22
C ASP A 113 -22.41 13.80 -12.28
N PHE A 114 -22.27 12.98 -11.23
CA PHE A 114 -22.97 11.70 -11.10
C PHE A 114 -24.46 11.83 -10.76
N LEU A 115 -24.96 13.05 -10.51
CA LEU A 115 -26.38 13.31 -10.24
C LEU A 115 -27.24 13.41 -11.52
N GLU A 116 -26.74 12.96 -12.68
CA GLU A 116 -27.54 12.89 -13.92
C GLU A 116 -28.70 11.91 -13.80
N GLY A 117 -28.45 10.73 -13.25
CA GLY A 117 -29.49 9.83 -12.77
C GLY A 117 -29.33 9.53 -11.28
N VAL A 118 -30.44 9.39 -10.58
CA VAL A 118 -30.45 9.07 -9.15
C VAL A 118 -31.41 7.92 -8.88
N LEU A 119 -30.95 6.91 -8.14
CA LEU A 119 -31.79 5.92 -7.48
C LEU A 119 -31.86 6.26 -5.99
N ILE A 120 -33.08 6.42 -5.49
CA ILE A 120 -33.35 6.54 -4.06
C ILE A 120 -34.01 5.23 -3.61
N ALA A 121 -33.29 4.50 -2.76
CA ALA A 121 -33.67 3.19 -2.26
C ALA A 121 -33.94 3.24 -0.74
N ASN A 122 -34.78 2.32 -0.28
CA ASN A 122 -35.04 2.16 1.15
C ASN A 122 -33.96 1.24 1.75
N ASN A 123 -33.34 1.67 2.84
CA ASN A 123 -32.36 0.86 3.58
C ASN A 123 -33.03 -0.23 4.44
N ALA A 124 -34.32 -0.07 4.75
CA ALA A 124 -35.09 -1.01 5.55
C ALA A 124 -35.83 -2.04 4.69
N THR A 125 -35.89 -3.29 5.17
CA THR A 125 -36.68 -4.37 4.54
C THR A 125 -38.19 -4.25 4.77
N THR A 126 -38.66 -3.15 5.37
CA THR A 126 -40.06 -2.94 5.72
C THR A 126 -40.78 -2.16 4.63
N THR A 127 -41.83 -2.77 4.08
CA THR A 127 -42.84 -2.11 3.25
C THR A 127 -44.06 -1.78 4.13
N GLY A 128 -44.53 -0.53 4.14
CA GLY A 128 -45.73 -0.12 4.88
C GLY A 128 -45.59 1.19 5.67
N PRO A 129 -46.45 1.46 6.66
CA PRO A 129 -46.41 2.67 7.48
C PRO A 129 -45.04 2.82 8.14
N GLY A 130 -44.31 3.90 7.81
CA GLY A 130 -42.91 4.09 8.22
C GLY A 130 -41.89 3.89 7.10
N SER A 131 -42.30 3.60 5.87
CA SER A 131 -41.44 3.72 4.69
C SER A 131 -40.92 5.16 4.51
N PRO A 132 -39.72 5.35 3.94
CA PRO A 132 -39.23 6.68 3.59
C PRO A 132 -40.18 7.39 2.63
N ARG A 133 -40.36 8.71 2.82
CA ARG A 133 -41.25 9.56 2.03
C ARG A 133 -40.48 10.64 1.29
N LEU A 134 -40.75 10.82 0.01
CA LEU A 134 -40.15 11.91 -0.77
C LEU A 134 -41.02 13.18 -0.69
N ASP A 135 -40.40 14.30 -0.32
CA ASP A 135 -41.01 15.63 -0.31
C ASP A 135 -40.68 16.43 -1.58
N ASP A 136 -41.54 17.38 -1.95
CA ASP A 136 -41.41 18.20 -3.17
C ASP A 136 -40.05 18.92 -3.23
N SER A 137 -39.52 19.38 -2.09
CA SER A 137 -38.22 20.07 -2.02
C SER A 137 -37.02 19.19 -2.42
N ALA A 138 -37.15 17.85 -2.31
CA ALA A 138 -36.11 16.94 -2.77
C ALA A 138 -36.01 16.93 -4.30
N LEU A 139 -37.14 17.05 -4.98
CA LEU A 139 -37.17 17.13 -6.43
C LEU A 139 -36.57 18.44 -6.92
N ASP A 140 -36.90 19.55 -6.28
CA ASP A 140 -36.32 20.87 -6.58
C ASP A 140 -34.79 20.84 -6.44
N TYR A 141 -34.28 20.19 -5.39
CA TYR A 141 -32.85 20.00 -5.19
C TYR A 141 -32.22 19.15 -6.30
N LEU A 142 -32.80 18.01 -6.68
CA LEU A 142 -32.27 17.20 -7.78
C LEU A 142 -32.32 17.95 -9.12
N MET A 143 -33.36 18.75 -9.34
CA MET A 143 -33.53 19.57 -10.53
C MET A 143 -32.61 20.79 -10.56
N SER A 144 -32.11 21.27 -9.43
CA SER A 144 -31.05 22.28 -9.43
C SER A 144 -29.76 21.79 -10.09
N PHE A 145 -29.56 20.48 -10.22
CA PHE A 145 -28.48 19.88 -11.00
C PHE A 145 -28.88 19.50 -12.43
N SER A 146 -30.16 19.66 -12.79
CA SER A 146 -30.77 19.19 -14.05
C SER A 146 -30.85 17.67 -14.19
N ALA A 147 -31.12 16.93 -13.09
CA ALA A 147 -31.27 15.46 -13.14
C ALA A 147 -32.26 15.02 -14.24
N LYS A 148 -31.87 14.02 -15.03
CA LYS A 148 -32.69 13.52 -16.16
C LYS A 148 -33.45 12.26 -15.81
N HIS A 149 -32.92 11.46 -14.90
CA HIS A 149 -33.48 10.17 -14.53
C HIS A 149 -33.64 10.09 -13.01
N LEU A 150 -34.87 9.90 -12.55
CA LEU A 150 -35.15 9.59 -11.15
C LEU A 150 -35.76 8.21 -11.06
N PHE A 151 -35.08 7.34 -10.32
CA PHE A 151 -35.55 6.00 -9.98
C PHE A 151 -35.86 5.95 -8.49
N LEU A 152 -37.02 5.41 -8.15
CA LEU A 152 -37.44 5.21 -6.77
C LEU A 152 -37.68 3.72 -6.54
N ASP A 153 -37.24 3.24 -5.39
CA ASP A 153 -37.67 1.92 -4.91
C ASP A 153 -39.19 1.93 -4.66
N VAL A 154 -39.89 0.87 -5.11
CA VAL A 154 -41.34 0.69 -4.95
C VAL A 154 -41.83 0.76 -3.49
N SER A 155 -40.93 0.58 -2.52
CA SER A 155 -41.26 0.66 -1.09
C SER A 155 -41.41 2.09 -0.56
N LEU A 156 -41.03 3.13 -1.32
CA LEU A 156 -41.16 4.53 -0.89
C LEU A 156 -42.60 5.04 -1.01
N GLU A 157 -43.04 5.81 0.00
CA GLU A 157 -44.34 6.48 0.01
C GLU A 157 -44.27 7.85 -0.71
N ARG A 158 -45.36 8.21 -1.40
CA ARG A 158 -45.44 9.38 -2.30
C ARG A 158 -46.16 10.58 -1.66
N SER A 159 -45.61 11.78 -1.82
CA SER A 159 -46.34 13.06 -1.82
C SER A 159 -45.93 13.90 -3.04
N GLY A 160 -46.88 14.58 -3.69
CA GLY A 160 -46.67 15.68 -4.66
C GLY A 160 -45.55 15.53 -5.71
N PHE A 161 -45.88 15.15 -6.96
CA PHE A 161 -44.90 15.26 -8.05
C PHE A 161 -45.46 16.12 -9.21
N PRO A 162 -44.71 17.12 -9.71
CA PRO A 162 -45.00 17.76 -11.00
C PRO A 162 -44.77 16.79 -12.18
N SER A 163 -45.48 17.02 -13.29
CA SER A 163 -45.56 16.11 -14.45
C SER A 163 -44.32 16.04 -15.35
N GLU A 164 -43.26 16.79 -15.07
CA GLU A 164 -42.13 17.01 -16.00
C GLU A 164 -40.94 16.05 -15.80
N VAL A 165 -40.95 15.22 -14.76
CA VAL A 165 -39.85 14.28 -14.44
C VAL A 165 -40.27 12.84 -14.74
N ALA A 166 -39.46 12.12 -15.51
CA ALA A 166 -39.63 10.68 -15.69
C ALA A 166 -39.24 9.97 -14.39
N VAL A 167 -40.19 9.81 -13.47
CA VAL A 167 -40.07 8.99 -12.27
C VAL A 167 -40.32 7.54 -12.65
N ASN A 168 -39.31 6.69 -12.47
CA ASN A 168 -39.38 5.27 -12.77
C ASN A 168 -39.31 4.48 -11.46
N TYR A 169 -40.02 3.36 -11.36
CA TYR A 169 -40.04 2.55 -10.15
C TYR A 169 -39.27 1.25 -10.36
N ILE A 170 -38.42 0.93 -9.39
CA ILE A 170 -37.59 -0.27 -9.37
C ILE A 170 -38.06 -1.19 -8.24
N ALA A 171 -38.24 -2.47 -8.55
CA ALA A 171 -38.60 -3.49 -7.59
C ALA A 171 -37.43 -4.44 -7.29
N GLY A 172 -37.46 -5.10 -6.12
CA GLY A 172 -36.56 -6.21 -5.79
C GLY A 172 -35.21 -5.83 -5.16
N LEU A 173 -35.05 -4.58 -4.69
CA LEU A 173 -33.86 -4.16 -3.95
C LEU A 173 -33.75 -4.80 -2.56
N ASP A 174 -34.87 -5.25 -2.01
CA ASP A 174 -35.02 -6.04 -0.78
C ASP A 174 -34.56 -7.51 -0.92
N GLY A 175 -34.29 -7.98 -2.14
CA GLY A 175 -33.94 -9.37 -2.46
C GLY A 175 -32.49 -9.80 -2.18
N GLY A 176 -31.72 -9.05 -1.39
CA GLY A 176 -30.31 -9.36 -1.09
C GLY A 176 -29.33 -8.98 -2.22
N ILE A 177 -29.67 -7.96 -3.02
CA ILE A 177 -28.78 -7.41 -4.05
C ILE A 177 -27.66 -6.62 -3.37
N ASP A 178 -26.40 -7.01 -3.62
CA ASP A 178 -25.21 -6.27 -3.16
C ASP A 178 -24.99 -5.02 -4.03
N LEU A 179 -25.68 -3.94 -3.68
CA LEU A 179 -25.58 -2.64 -4.32
C LEU A 179 -25.35 -1.55 -3.26
N PRO A 180 -24.09 -1.20 -2.94
CA PRO A 180 -23.84 -0.14 -1.96
C PRO A 180 -24.20 1.26 -2.50
N PRO A 181 -24.33 2.27 -1.63
CA PRO A 181 -24.45 3.66 -2.06
C PRO A 181 -23.24 4.13 -2.87
N GLY A 182 -23.42 5.16 -3.69
CA GLY A 182 -22.32 5.85 -4.36
C GLY A 182 -22.52 6.08 -5.87
N PRO A 183 -21.46 6.47 -6.59
CA PRO A 183 -21.51 6.74 -8.02
C PRO A 183 -21.54 5.45 -8.84
N TYR A 184 -22.20 5.43 -9.98
CA TYR A 184 -22.24 4.31 -10.93
C TYR A 184 -22.30 4.83 -12.36
N ALA A 185 -22.00 3.97 -13.32
CA ALA A 185 -22.40 4.16 -14.71
C ALA A 185 -23.60 3.23 -14.98
N VAL A 186 -24.70 3.79 -15.47
CA VAL A 186 -25.93 3.02 -15.71
C VAL A 186 -26.19 2.86 -17.20
N SER A 187 -26.58 1.66 -17.63
CA SER A 187 -27.29 1.47 -18.90
C SER A 187 -28.77 1.18 -18.63
N ILE A 188 -29.65 1.81 -19.41
CA ILE A 188 -31.09 1.78 -19.22
C ILE A 188 -31.72 1.10 -20.43
N SER A 189 -32.49 0.04 -20.19
CA SER A 189 -33.38 -0.58 -21.18
C SER A 189 -34.83 -0.25 -20.83
N GLU A 190 -35.80 -0.67 -21.65
CA GLU A 190 -37.22 -0.46 -21.34
C GLU A 190 -37.69 -1.15 -20.05
N SER A 191 -36.99 -2.20 -19.61
CA SER A 191 -37.42 -3.05 -18.47
C SER A 191 -36.37 -3.25 -17.38
N THR A 192 -35.15 -2.74 -17.58
CA THR A 192 -34.04 -2.94 -16.65
C THR A 192 -33.10 -1.73 -16.61
N ILE A 193 -32.41 -1.60 -15.48
CA ILE A 193 -31.20 -0.78 -15.36
C ILE A 193 -30.03 -1.65 -14.92
N SER A 194 -28.87 -1.46 -15.55
CA SER A 194 -27.64 -2.19 -15.25
C SER A 194 -26.59 -1.22 -14.72
N LEU A 195 -26.10 -1.45 -13.51
CA LEU A 195 -25.21 -0.54 -12.79
C LEU A 195 -23.78 -1.08 -12.80
N GLY A 196 -22.90 -0.43 -13.56
CA GLY A 196 -21.47 -0.71 -13.56
C GLY A 196 -20.74 0.11 -12.49
N ALA A 197 -19.91 -0.57 -11.69
CA ALA A 197 -19.04 0.09 -10.72
C ALA A 197 -18.05 1.02 -11.45
N VAL A 198 -17.81 2.19 -10.87
CA VAL A 198 -16.91 3.20 -11.46
C VAL A 198 -15.63 3.36 -10.66
N TYR A 199 -14.56 3.61 -11.39
CA TYR A 199 -13.23 3.85 -10.87
C TYR A 199 -12.74 5.18 -11.44
N ARG A 200 -12.32 6.10 -10.58
CA ARG A 200 -11.58 7.28 -11.04
C ARG A 200 -10.21 6.81 -11.53
N LEU A 201 -9.83 7.22 -12.73
CA LEU A 201 -8.54 6.92 -13.29
C LEU A 201 -7.54 8.00 -12.88
N TYR A 202 -6.74 7.71 -11.86
CA TYR A 202 -5.64 8.56 -11.43
C TYR A 202 -4.41 8.36 -12.32
N ARG A 203 -3.67 9.43 -12.57
CA ARG A 203 -2.38 9.34 -13.26
C ARG A 203 -1.29 8.92 -12.28
N ASP A 204 -0.49 7.94 -12.65
CA ASP A 204 0.75 7.63 -11.95
C ASP A 204 1.90 8.56 -12.39
N SER A 205 1.84 9.83 -11.98
CA SER A 205 2.81 10.87 -12.35
C SER A 205 4.25 10.58 -11.90
N TYR A 206 4.42 9.73 -10.89
CA TYR A 206 5.73 9.34 -10.34
C TYR A 206 6.23 8.00 -10.87
N ARG A 207 5.56 7.38 -11.86
CA ARG A 207 6.01 6.14 -12.51
C ARG A 207 6.21 4.99 -11.53
N ASN A 208 5.43 4.93 -10.45
CA ASN A 208 5.51 3.88 -9.43
C ASN A 208 4.86 2.56 -9.85
N PHE A 209 3.91 2.58 -10.79
CA PHE A 209 3.12 1.41 -11.19
C PHE A 209 3.57 0.83 -12.54
N ILE A 210 3.44 -0.48 -12.69
CA ILE A 210 3.49 -1.14 -14.00
C ILE A 210 2.16 -0.86 -14.72
N TYR A 211 1.05 -1.17 -14.05
CA TYR A 211 -0.31 -0.88 -14.48
C TYR A 211 -1.29 -0.91 -13.29
N GLY A 212 -2.44 -0.27 -13.46
CA GLY A 212 -3.56 -0.36 -12.52
C GLY A 212 -4.42 -1.59 -12.75
N THR A 213 -5.15 -2.05 -11.74
CA THR A 213 -5.97 -3.26 -11.78
C THR A 213 -7.29 -3.06 -11.04
N TYR A 214 -8.33 -3.76 -11.47
CA TYR A 214 -9.63 -3.77 -10.79
C TYR A 214 -10.22 -5.18 -10.82
N PRO A 215 -11.13 -5.53 -9.88
CA PRO A 215 -11.86 -6.79 -9.94
C PRO A 215 -12.63 -6.91 -11.25
N SER A 216 -12.49 -8.05 -11.94
CA SER A 216 -13.16 -8.27 -13.23
C SER A 216 -14.67 -8.40 -13.09
N GLY A 217 -15.17 -8.81 -11.93
CA GLY A 217 -16.61 -8.99 -11.66
C GLY A 217 -17.21 -10.26 -12.27
N ASP A 218 -16.38 -11.16 -12.81
CA ASP A 218 -16.78 -12.39 -13.50
C ASP A 218 -17.30 -13.53 -12.59
N GLY A 219 -17.42 -13.27 -11.28
CA GLY A 219 -17.78 -14.27 -10.27
C GLY A 219 -16.67 -15.26 -9.92
N GLN A 220 -15.46 -15.11 -10.47
CA GLN A 220 -14.31 -15.98 -10.22
C GLN A 220 -13.24 -15.36 -9.32
N GLY A 221 -13.43 -14.11 -8.89
CA GLY A 221 -12.43 -13.37 -8.11
C GLY A 221 -11.18 -13.03 -8.91
N SER A 222 -11.29 -12.92 -10.24
CA SER A 222 -10.20 -12.52 -11.12
C SER A 222 -10.07 -10.99 -11.19
N PHE A 223 -8.92 -10.54 -11.69
CA PHE A 223 -8.59 -9.13 -11.88
C PHE A 223 -8.30 -8.83 -13.35
N SER A 224 -8.70 -7.64 -13.77
CA SER A 224 -8.43 -7.08 -15.09
C SER A 224 -7.41 -5.95 -15.00
N PRO A 225 -6.43 -5.88 -15.91
CA PRO A 225 -5.52 -4.73 -16.00
C PRO A 225 -6.20 -3.53 -16.67
N VAL A 226 -5.72 -2.33 -16.37
CA VAL A 226 -6.13 -1.10 -17.05
C VAL A 226 -5.19 -0.80 -18.20
N GLU A 227 -5.71 -0.89 -19.43
CA GLU A 227 -4.98 -0.65 -20.68
C GLU A 227 -5.03 0.83 -21.10
N ILE A 228 -4.97 1.74 -20.13
CA ILE A 228 -5.15 3.18 -20.36
C ILE A 228 -3.92 3.89 -19.86
N PHE A 229 -3.33 4.71 -20.72
CA PHE A 229 -2.21 5.55 -20.38
C PHE A 229 -2.43 6.98 -20.89
N GLN A 230 -1.83 7.97 -20.21
CA GLN A 230 -1.81 9.36 -20.60
C GLN A 230 -0.62 9.61 -21.54
N PRO A 231 -0.83 9.74 -22.87
CA PRO A 231 0.28 9.73 -23.83
C PRO A 231 1.20 10.94 -23.71
N ARG A 232 0.68 12.08 -23.24
CA ARG A 232 1.49 13.31 -23.08
C ARG A 232 2.67 13.12 -22.14
N PHE A 233 2.49 12.29 -21.12
CA PHE A 233 3.50 12.08 -20.09
C PHE A 233 4.07 10.68 -20.13
N TRP A 234 3.33 9.71 -20.67
CA TRP A 234 3.52 8.25 -20.59
C TRP A 234 3.03 7.60 -19.27
N ASP A 235 2.17 8.35 -18.56
CA ASP A 235 1.26 8.00 -17.44
C ASP A 235 0.50 6.68 -17.49
N PRO A 236 0.81 5.55 -16.81
CA PRO A 236 -0.24 4.55 -16.62
C PRO A 236 -1.37 5.14 -15.75
N MET A 237 -2.61 4.75 -16.04
CA MET A 237 -3.78 5.16 -15.28
C MET A 237 -4.14 4.09 -14.25
N ILE A 238 -4.41 4.51 -13.01
CA ILE A 238 -4.71 3.63 -11.87
C ILE A 238 -6.20 3.75 -11.53
N PRO A 239 -6.97 2.64 -11.55
CA PRO A 239 -8.40 2.63 -11.25
C PRO A 239 -8.61 2.64 -9.73
N VAL A 240 -9.16 3.74 -9.23
CA VAL A 240 -9.44 3.90 -7.80
C VAL A 240 -10.97 3.94 -7.61
N PRO A 241 -11.56 2.97 -6.88
CA PRO A 241 -13.00 2.95 -6.66
C PRO A 241 -13.42 3.95 -5.58
N SER A 242 -14.69 4.33 -5.60
CA SER A 242 -15.30 5.17 -4.55
C SER A 242 -15.22 4.49 -3.18
N ARG A 243 -14.86 5.24 -2.14
CA ARG A 243 -14.89 4.77 -0.74
C ARG A 243 -16.32 4.59 -0.24
N ILE A 244 -17.30 5.27 -0.84
CA ILE A 244 -18.71 5.22 -0.47
C ILE A 244 -19.26 3.79 -0.56
N TYR A 245 -18.76 3.01 -1.53
CA TYR A 245 -19.12 1.59 -1.70
C TYR A 245 -18.88 0.74 -0.45
N TYR A 246 -18.04 1.20 0.48
CA TYR A 246 -17.54 0.43 1.62
C TYR A 246 -17.97 1.00 2.98
N TRP A 247 -18.73 2.09 3.04
CA TRP A 247 -19.11 2.72 4.32
C TRP A 247 -19.98 1.85 5.23
N GLY A 248 -20.72 0.89 4.66
CA GLY A 248 -21.52 -0.08 5.40
C GLY A 248 -20.84 -1.43 5.62
N ASP A 249 -19.59 -1.59 5.19
CA ASP A 249 -18.88 -2.86 5.26
C ASP A 249 -18.10 -2.97 6.58
N PRO A 250 -18.44 -3.93 7.46
CA PRO A 250 -17.84 -4.03 8.79
C PRO A 250 -16.44 -4.67 8.79
N ARG A 251 -15.95 -5.15 7.64
CA ARG A 251 -14.64 -5.80 7.56
C ARG A 251 -13.52 -4.78 7.81
N PRO A 252 -12.41 -5.18 8.45
CA PRO A 252 -11.44 -4.21 8.96
C PRO A 252 -10.69 -3.43 7.86
N PHE A 253 -10.60 -3.95 6.64
CA PHE A 253 -9.95 -3.24 5.52
C PHE A 253 -10.95 -2.65 4.53
N ALA A 254 -12.23 -2.59 4.89
CA ALA A 254 -13.26 -1.97 4.06
C ALA A 254 -12.83 -0.56 3.61
N GLY A 255 -12.79 -0.35 2.30
CA GLY A 255 -12.41 0.93 1.70
C GLY A 255 -10.90 1.17 1.59
N TYR A 256 -10.03 0.33 2.17
CA TYR A 256 -8.58 0.46 2.02
C TYR A 256 -8.13 0.10 0.61
N ARG A 257 -7.35 0.99 0.01
CA ARG A 257 -6.77 0.85 -1.33
C ARG A 257 -5.34 0.39 -1.22
N VAL A 258 -5.02 -0.74 -1.84
CA VAL A 258 -3.77 -1.47 -1.64
C VAL A 258 -3.07 -1.73 -2.98
N ALA A 259 -1.82 -1.31 -3.07
CA ALA A 259 -0.95 -1.59 -4.22
C ALA A 259 -0.10 -2.84 -3.96
N ILE A 260 0.08 -3.70 -4.97
CA ILE A 260 0.75 -4.99 -4.82
C ILE A 260 2.05 -5.01 -5.62
N LYS A 261 3.17 -5.41 -5.02
CA LYS A 261 4.43 -5.62 -5.74
C LYS A 261 4.24 -6.68 -6.83
N ASP A 262 4.85 -6.48 -7.99
CA ASP A 262 4.79 -7.44 -9.09
C ASP A 262 5.69 -8.70 -8.88
N LEU A 263 5.52 -9.33 -7.72
CA LEU A 263 5.99 -10.68 -7.38
C LEU A 263 4.85 -11.56 -6.88
N PHE A 264 3.75 -10.96 -6.42
CA PHE A 264 2.62 -11.67 -5.83
C PHE A 264 1.58 -11.97 -6.89
N ASP A 265 1.16 -13.22 -6.99
CA ASP A 265 0.10 -13.60 -7.91
C ASP A 265 -1.23 -12.97 -7.53
N MET A 266 -1.93 -12.50 -8.57
CA MET A 266 -3.30 -12.01 -8.51
C MET A 266 -4.04 -12.71 -9.65
N LYS A 267 -5.11 -13.43 -9.33
CA LYS A 267 -5.84 -14.26 -10.30
C LYS A 267 -6.22 -13.46 -11.55
N GLY A 268 -5.94 -13.99 -12.73
CA GLY A 268 -6.22 -13.36 -14.02
C GLY A 268 -5.13 -12.41 -14.54
N LEU A 269 -4.09 -12.13 -13.75
CA LEU A 269 -2.98 -11.25 -14.14
C LEU A 269 -1.66 -12.01 -14.25
N ILE A 270 -0.78 -11.51 -15.13
CA ILE A 270 0.60 -11.97 -15.22
C ILE A 270 1.41 -11.33 -14.09
N THR A 271 2.20 -12.13 -13.37
CA THR A 271 3.26 -11.67 -12.47
C THR A 271 4.57 -11.63 -13.24
N SER A 272 5.10 -10.43 -13.53
CA SER A 272 6.24 -10.29 -14.44
C SER A 272 7.62 -10.31 -13.75
N GLY A 273 7.66 -10.09 -12.43
CA GLY A 273 8.92 -9.91 -11.72
C GLY A 273 9.69 -8.66 -12.17
N GLY A 274 9.02 -7.71 -12.83
CA GLY A 274 9.64 -6.55 -13.46
C GLY A 274 10.45 -6.89 -14.71
N SER A 275 10.23 -8.06 -15.32
CA SER A 275 10.97 -8.53 -16.49
C SER A 275 10.08 -8.69 -17.71
N ARG A 276 10.44 -8.02 -18.80
CA ARG A 276 9.75 -8.21 -20.10
C ARG A 276 10.01 -9.61 -20.65
N ALA A 277 11.22 -10.13 -20.48
CA ALA A 277 11.58 -11.45 -20.95
C ALA A 277 10.78 -12.57 -20.26
N TRP A 278 10.52 -12.42 -18.95
CA TRP A 278 9.63 -13.32 -18.22
C TRP A 278 8.17 -13.20 -18.68
N ALA A 279 7.69 -11.95 -18.83
CA ALA A 279 6.31 -11.68 -19.23
C ALA A 279 5.92 -12.26 -20.60
N GLU A 280 6.87 -12.52 -21.51
CA GLU A 280 6.59 -13.11 -22.82
C GLU A 280 6.06 -14.55 -22.75
N PHE A 281 6.38 -15.31 -21.70
CA PHE A 281 5.93 -16.71 -21.54
C PHE A 281 5.19 -16.99 -20.24
N ALA A 282 5.22 -16.06 -19.29
CA ALA A 282 4.44 -16.18 -18.07
C ALA A 282 2.95 -16.15 -18.39
N GLU A 283 2.23 -17.13 -17.86
CA GLU A 283 0.77 -17.21 -18.00
C GLU A 283 0.08 -16.42 -16.88
N PRO A 284 -1.15 -15.93 -17.11
CA PRO A 284 -1.96 -15.34 -16.06
C PRO A 284 -2.13 -16.30 -14.87
N ALA A 285 -1.97 -15.77 -13.65
CA ALA A 285 -2.12 -16.57 -12.44
C ALA A 285 -3.53 -17.13 -12.34
N ASN A 286 -3.65 -18.41 -11.99
CA ASN A 286 -4.94 -19.09 -11.83
C ASN A 286 -5.63 -18.78 -10.50
N GLU A 287 -4.88 -18.29 -9.52
CA GLU A 287 -5.32 -17.99 -8.17
C GLU A 287 -4.48 -16.85 -7.59
N THR A 288 -5.05 -16.14 -6.63
CA THR A 288 -4.36 -15.08 -5.89
C THR A 288 -3.47 -15.69 -4.81
N ALA A 289 -2.31 -15.08 -4.54
CA ALA A 289 -1.44 -15.50 -3.44
C ALA A 289 -2.19 -15.43 -2.09
N PRO A 290 -2.07 -16.42 -1.18
CA PRO A 290 -2.84 -16.42 0.07
C PRO A 290 -2.65 -15.17 0.93
N SER A 291 -1.42 -14.64 0.96
CA SER A 291 -1.11 -13.36 1.62
C SER A 291 -1.90 -12.19 1.03
N ILE A 292 -2.13 -12.16 -0.29
CA ILE A 292 -2.92 -11.12 -0.95
C ILE A 292 -4.43 -11.41 -0.83
N GLN A 293 -4.85 -12.67 -0.90
CA GLN A 293 -6.25 -13.08 -0.75
C GLN A 293 -6.80 -12.65 0.61
N ARG A 294 -6.01 -12.77 1.68
CA ARG A 294 -6.33 -12.29 3.02
C ARG A 294 -6.77 -10.82 3.03
N ILE A 295 -6.15 -9.96 2.23
CA ILE A 295 -6.49 -8.53 2.14
C ILE A 295 -7.89 -8.36 1.53
N ILE A 296 -8.19 -9.12 0.48
CA ILE A 296 -9.51 -9.12 -0.20
C ILE A 296 -10.59 -9.62 0.77
N ASP A 297 -10.32 -10.71 1.49
CA ASP A 297 -11.25 -11.32 2.44
C ASP A 297 -11.60 -10.34 3.57
N LEU A 298 -10.63 -9.52 3.98
CA LEU A 298 -10.80 -8.45 4.97
C LEU A 298 -11.39 -7.14 4.40
N GLY A 299 -11.79 -7.11 3.12
CA GLY A 299 -12.47 -5.96 2.49
C GLY A 299 -11.55 -4.96 1.78
N GLY A 300 -10.25 -5.23 1.72
CA GLY A 300 -9.27 -4.39 1.03
C GLY A 300 -9.36 -4.51 -0.49
N ILE A 301 -8.98 -3.44 -1.17
CA ILE A 301 -9.16 -3.26 -2.62
C ILE A 301 -7.79 -3.20 -3.30
N LEU A 302 -7.54 -4.13 -4.22
CA LEU A 302 -6.30 -4.17 -4.97
C LEU A 302 -6.39 -3.29 -6.21
N ILE A 303 -5.57 -2.25 -6.28
CA ILE A 303 -5.69 -1.20 -7.30
C ILE A 303 -4.61 -1.23 -8.39
N GLY A 304 -3.56 -2.05 -8.24
CA GLY A 304 -2.52 -2.17 -9.25
C GLY A 304 -1.29 -2.94 -8.83
N LYS A 305 -0.46 -3.25 -9.83
CA LYS A 305 0.85 -3.88 -9.68
C LYS A 305 1.93 -2.80 -9.74
N TYR A 306 2.72 -2.64 -8.68
CA TYR A 306 3.76 -1.62 -8.63
C TYR A 306 5.14 -2.13 -9.08
N LYS A 307 5.97 -1.20 -9.56
CA LYS A 307 7.31 -1.46 -10.09
C LYS A 307 8.30 -1.88 -9.02
N LEU A 308 9.17 -2.78 -9.42
CA LEU A 308 10.23 -3.35 -8.62
C LEU A 308 11.51 -3.47 -9.44
N ALA A 309 12.66 -3.52 -8.77
CA ALA A 309 13.89 -3.94 -9.41
C ALA A 309 13.75 -5.41 -9.84
N GLN A 310 14.18 -5.71 -11.08
CA GLN A 310 13.92 -6.99 -11.73
C GLN A 310 14.31 -8.18 -10.83
N PHE A 311 13.36 -9.11 -10.65
CA PHE A 311 13.48 -10.30 -9.79
C PHE A 311 13.97 -9.97 -8.37
N ALA A 312 13.38 -8.92 -7.79
CA ALA A 312 13.69 -8.38 -6.47
C ALA A 312 15.18 -8.03 -6.26
N SER A 313 15.92 -7.73 -7.32
CA SER A 313 17.35 -7.41 -7.21
C SER A 313 17.62 -6.14 -6.41
N GLY A 314 18.82 -6.03 -5.85
CA GLY A 314 19.31 -4.78 -5.24
C GLY A 314 19.81 -3.78 -6.28
N ALA A 315 19.19 -3.71 -7.46
CA ALA A 315 19.68 -2.89 -8.57
C ALA A 315 19.57 -1.40 -8.25
N ASP A 316 20.65 -0.66 -8.48
CA ASP A 316 20.63 0.79 -8.49
C ASP A 316 19.75 1.33 -9.63
N PRO A 317 19.26 2.59 -9.52
CA PRO A 317 18.36 3.18 -10.51
C PRO A 317 18.89 3.16 -11.95
N TRP A 318 20.20 3.40 -12.14
CA TRP A 318 20.88 3.36 -13.44
C TRP A 318 21.09 1.95 -14.00
N GLY A 319 20.76 0.92 -13.23
CA GLY A 319 20.82 -0.48 -13.65
C GLY A 319 19.56 -0.98 -14.36
N TRP A 320 18.44 -0.24 -14.32
CA TRP A 320 17.15 -0.72 -14.83
C TRP A 320 17.05 -0.55 -16.34
N GLN A 321 16.72 -1.62 -17.08
CA GLN A 321 16.61 -1.60 -18.54
C GLN A 321 15.18 -1.85 -19.04
N ASP A 322 14.39 -2.64 -18.31
CA ASP A 322 13.04 -3.05 -18.75
C ASP A 322 11.96 -2.00 -18.52
N ALA A 323 12.11 -1.16 -17.48
CA ALA A 323 11.15 -0.15 -17.11
C ALA A 323 11.85 1.12 -16.61
N LEU A 324 11.23 2.28 -16.87
CA LEU A 324 11.70 3.53 -16.28
C LEU A 324 11.58 3.46 -14.76
N TYR A 325 12.70 3.69 -14.08
CA TYR A 325 12.80 3.74 -12.63
C TYR A 325 11.81 4.75 -12.01
N PRO A 326 11.12 4.40 -10.90
CA PRO A 326 10.18 5.31 -10.24
C PRO A 326 10.80 6.65 -9.79
N PHE A 327 9.99 7.69 -9.68
CA PHE A 327 10.41 9.00 -9.16
C PHE A 327 10.00 9.12 -7.69
N ASN A 328 10.96 9.44 -6.83
CA ASN A 328 10.67 9.69 -5.42
C ASN A 328 10.03 11.08 -5.29
N PRO A 329 8.84 11.23 -4.69
CA PRO A 329 8.19 12.53 -4.53
C PRO A 329 8.89 13.47 -3.55
N ARG A 330 9.84 12.97 -2.74
CA ARG A 330 10.56 13.75 -1.73
C ARG A 330 11.58 14.70 -2.34
N GLY A 331 11.78 15.83 -1.66
CA GLY A 331 12.77 16.84 -2.02
C GLY A 331 12.60 17.35 -3.46
N ASP A 332 13.65 17.21 -4.25
CA ASP A 332 13.68 17.69 -5.64
C ASP A 332 12.99 16.77 -6.66
N GLY A 333 12.44 15.62 -6.25
CA GLY A 333 11.86 14.65 -7.19
C GLY A 333 12.89 13.74 -7.87
N TRP A 334 14.18 13.89 -7.54
CA TRP A 334 15.32 13.19 -8.16
C TRP A 334 16.07 12.25 -7.21
N LEU A 335 15.60 12.15 -5.97
CA LEU A 335 16.07 11.15 -5.02
C LEU A 335 15.70 9.72 -5.47
N THR A 336 16.46 8.75 -5.00
CA THR A 336 16.21 7.33 -5.25
C THR A 336 14.96 6.84 -4.50
N CYS A 337 14.23 5.89 -5.09
CA CYS A 337 13.20 5.08 -4.43
C CYS A 337 13.78 3.80 -3.79
N SER A 338 15.10 3.63 -3.82
CA SER A 338 15.80 2.40 -3.48
C SER A 338 15.28 1.17 -4.26
N ALA A 339 15.59 -0.03 -3.78
CA ALA A 339 15.22 -1.30 -4.38
C ALA A 339 15.02 -2.38 -3.29
N SER A 340 14.27 -3.44 -3.54
CA SER A 340 13.56 -3.72 -4.79
C SER A 340 12.09 -3.30 -4.77
N SER A 341 11.48 -2.99 -3.63
CA SER A 341 10.07 -2.52 -3.57
C SER A 341 9.93 -1.02 -3.90
N SER A 342 10.62 -0.56 -4.94
CA SER A 342 10.81 0.85 -5.27
C SER A 342 9.48 1.60 -5.44
N GLY A 343 8.54 1.05 -6.21
CA GLY A 343 7.23 1.65 -6.43
C GLY A 343 6.35 1.65 -5.17
N GLY A 344 6.58 0.74 -4.22
CA GLY A 344 5.78 0.62 -3.00
C GLY A 344 5.95 1.84 -2.09
N GLY A 345 7.14 2.02 -1.51
CA GLY A 345 7.42 3.16 -0.63
C GLY A 345 7.19 4.52 -1.32
N CYS A 346 7.63 4.67 -2.57
CA CYS A 346 7.44 5.92 -3.30
C CYS A 346 5.98 6.21 -3.70
N SER A 347 5.14 5.20 -3.96
CA SER A 347 3.70 5.43 -4.21
C SER A 347 2.97 5.89 -2.95
N ILE A 348 3.33 5.30 -1.80
CA ILE A 348 2.77 5.70 -0.50
C ILE A 348 3.15 7.12 -0.13
N ALA A 349 4.37 7.55 -0.45
CA ALA A 349 4.79 8.95 -0.32
C ALA A 349 4.19 9.88 -1.39
N ALA A 350 3.68 9.35 -2.51
CA ALA A 350 3.25 10.17 -3.65
C ALA A 350 1.74 10.46 -3.68
N TYR A 351 0.92 9.53 -3.21
CA TYR A 351 -0.51 9.53 -3.52
C TYR A 351 -1.39 9.41 -2.27
N ASP A 352 -2.18 10.45 -1.99
CA ASP A 352 -3.13 10.45 -0.86
C ASP A 352 -4.24 9.42 -1.02
N TRP A 353 -4.60 9.11 -2.27
CA TRP A 353 -5.64 8.12 -2.57
C TRP A 353 -5.20 6.67 -2.34
N LEU A 354 -3.91 6.41 -2.06
CA LEU A 354 -3.38 5.06 -1.77
C LEU A 354 -3.15 4.90 -0.27
N ASP A 355 -3.64 3.82 0.34
CA ASP A 355 -3.53 3.60 1.79
C ASP A 355 -2.31 2.75 2.16
N PHE A 356 -2.13 1.62 1.46
CA PHE A 356 -1.07 0.64 1.76
C PHE A 356 -0.41 0.10 0.50
N ALA A 357 0.85 -0.34 0.62
CA ALA A 357 1.54 -1.06 -0.45
C ALA A 357 2.24 -2.31 0.09
N ILE A 358 1.97 -3.46 -0.53
CA ILE A 358 2.49 -4.76 -0.12
C ILE A 358 3.72 -5.11 -0.95
N GLY A 359 4.81 -5.47 -0.27
CA GLY A 359 6.04 -5.87 -0.91
C GLY A 359 6.73 -7.03 -0.23
N SER A 360 7.98 -7.26 -0.64
CA SER A 360 8.82 -8.32 -0.10
C SER A 360 10.16 -7.77 0.38
N ASP A 361 10.73 -8.40 1.40
CA ASP A 361 12.09 -8.13 1.90
C ASP A 361 12.93 -9.41 2.06
N THR A 362 13.89 -9.60 1.15
CA THR A 362 14.95 -10.63 1.21
C THR A 362 16.27 -10.10 1.76
N GLY A 363 16.50 -8.82 1.49
CA GLY A 363 17.73 -8.10 1.73
C GLY A 363 17.31 -6.88 2.51
N SER A 364 16.97 -5.78 1.86
CA SER A 364 16.36 -4.61 2.52
C SER A 364 15.23 -3.99 1.68
N SER A 365 14.54 -4.84 0.92
CA SER A 365 13.63 -4.41 -0.12
C SER A 365 12.37 -3.72 0.39
N MET A 366 12.05 -3.80 1.68
CA MET A 366 11.03 -2.95 2.30
C MET A 366 11.67 -1.80 3.06
N ARG A 367 12.71 -2.09 3.85
CA ARG A 367 13.31 -1.12 4.77
C ARG A 367 14.00 0.05 4.07
N ARG A 368 14.78 -0.18 3.01
CA ARG A 368 15.42 0.94 2.28
C ARG A 368 14.43 1.80 1.50
N PRO A 369 13.45 1.24 0.75
CA PRO A 369 12.42 2.08 0.15
C PRO A 369 11.62 2.88 1.19
N ALA A 370 11.34 2.32 2.36
CA ALA A 370 10.71 3.05 3.47
C ALA A 370 11.59 4.23 3.94
N ALA A 371 12.88 3.97 4.15
CA ALA A 371 13.84 4.97 4.59
C ALA A 371 13.93 6.17 3.63
N VAL A 372 14.12 5.92 2.33
CA VAL A 372 14.31 7.00 1.34
C VAL A 372 13.02 7.71 0.96
N SER A 373 11.87 7.04 1.08
CA SER A 373 10.55 7.67 0.85
C SER A 373 10.02 8.36 2.11
N GLY A 374 10.65 8.15 3.27
CA GLY A 374 10.16 8.67 4.56
C GLY A 374 8.77 8.14 4.87
N THR A 375 8.56 6.83 4.72
CA THR A 375 7.31 6.13 5.03
C THR A 375 7.56 5.05 6.09
N TYR A 376 6.50 4.59 6.74
CA TYR A 376 6.58 3.42 7.62
C TYR A 376 6.66 2.16 6.77
N GLY A 377 7.49 1.20 7.16
CA GLY A 377 7.57 -0.10 6.50
C GLY A 377 8.25 -1.17 7.36
N ASN A 378 7.80 -2.41 7.25
CA ASN A 378 8.35 -3.53 8.02
C ASN A 378 8.95 -4.61 7.12
N ARG A 379 10.07 -5.16 7.59
CA ARG A 379 10.42 -6.56 7.39
C ARG A 379 9.89 -7.32 8.62
N PRO A 380 8.83 -8.13 8.52
CA PRO A 380 8.38 -8.89 9.67
C PRO A 380 9.41 -9.98 10.05
N SER A 381 9.19 -10.59 11.20
CA SER A 381 9.85 -11.82 11.59
C SER A 381 9.77 -12.86 10.48
N GLN A 382 10.88 -13.55 10.26
CA GLN A 382 10.90 -14.59 9.26
C GLN A 382 9.97 -15.74 9.66
N GLY A 383 9.02 -16.04 8.77
CA GLY A 383 7.99 -17.04 8.96
C GLY A 383 6.60 -16.46 9.27
N LEU A 384 6.45 -15.15 9.47
CA LEU A 384 5.17 -14.54 9.88
C LEU A 384 4.09 -14.58 8.77
N MET A 385 4.50 -14.75 7.52
CA MET A 385 3.59 -14.82 6.37
C MET A 385 4.14 -15.77 5.32
N THR A 386 3.27 -16.61 4.77
CA THR A 386 3.58 -17.51 3.66
C THR A 386 3.79 -16.73 2.37
N LEU A 387 4.74 -17.20 1.58
CA LEU A 387 5.10 -16.69 0.27
C LEU A 387 4.71 -17.67 -0.85
N LYS A 388 3.75 -18.57 -0.57
CA LYS A 388 3.10 -19.37 -1.60
C LYS A 388 2.56 -18.45 -2.70
N ARG A 389 2.88 -18.76 -3.97
CA ARG A 389 2.55 -17.94 -5.15
C ARG A 389 3.14 -16.53 -5.13
N VAL A 390 4.31 -16.41 -4.54
CA VAL A 390 5.16 -15.22 -4.65
C VAL A 390 6.44 -15.64 -5.35
N MET A 391 6.81 -14.93 -6.41
CA MET A 391 8.07 -15.18 -7.12
C MET A 391 9.24 -14.95 -6.16
N PRO A 392 10.08 -15.97 -5.89
CA PRO A 392 11.08 -15.87 -4.83
C PRO A 392 12.36 -15.19 -5.31
N LEU A 393 13.05 -14.57 -4.36
CA LEU A 393 14.49 -14.32 -4.46
C LEU A 393 15.25 -15.34 -3.61
N GLY A 394 14.80 -15.59 -2.39
CA GLY A 394 15.40 -16.57 -1.49
C GLY A 394 14.33 -17.07 -0.54
N ALA A 395 13.76 -18.24 -0.81
CA ALA A 395 12.60 -18.73 -0.06
C ALA A 395 12.87 -18.78 1.45
N ALA A 396 14.10 -19.13 1.84
CA ALA A 396 14.53 -19.20 3.22
C ALA A 396 14.99 -17.85 3.82
N THR A 397 14.72 -16.71 3.19
CA THR A 397 15.11 -15.37 3.68
C THR A 397 14.05 -14.29 3.37
N ASP A 398 13.23 -14.52 2.35
CA ASP A 398 12.12 -13.67 1.92
C ASP A 398 11.08 -13.50 3.04
N THR A 399 10.48 -12.32 3.09
CA THR A 399 9.36 -11.96 3.98
C THR A 399 8.40 -11.03 3.23
N ALA A 400 7.12 -10.99 3.60
CA ALA A 400 6.13 -10.06 3.03
C ALA A 400 5.87 -8.91 4.01
N GLY A 401 6.07 -7.67 3.56
CA GLY A 401 5.92 -6.45 4.37
C GLY A 401 4.88 -5.49 3.80
N VAL A 402 4.51 -4.48 4.61
CA VAL A 402 3.57 -3.44 4.22
C VAL A 402 4.16 -2.04 4.46
N PHE A 403 3.96 -1.15 3.49
CA PHE A 403 4.23 0.29 3.62
C PHE A 403 2.97 1.05 4.04
N ALA A 404 3.13 2.08 4.86
CA ALA A 404 2.04 2.93 5.34
C ALA A 404 2.52 4.36 5.63
N ARG A 405 1.57 5.29 5.81
CA ARG A 405 1.84 6.68 6.24
C ARG A 405 1.51 6.96 7.70
N ASP A 406 0.62 6.19 8.30
CA ASP A 406 0.12 6.40 9.65
C ASP A 406 0.41 5.19 10.54
N VAL A 407 0.88 5.43 11.77
CA VAL A 407 1.30 4.34 12.68
C VAL A 407 0.12 3.48 13.10
N HIS A 408 -1.02 4.08 13.44
CA HIS A 408 -2.20 3.35 13.88
C HIS A 408 -2.81 2.57 12.72
N ALA A 409 -2.94 3.21 11.54
CA ALA A 409 -3.42 2.51 10.35
C ALA A 409 -2.47 1.34 9.96
N TRP A 410 -1.16 1.53 10.11
CA TRP A 410 -0.16 0.50 9.84
C TRP A 410 -0.26 -0.67 10.81
N ALA A 411 -0.31 -0.41 12.11
CA ALA A 411 -0.48 -1.42 13.14
C ALA A 411 -1.82 -2.16 12.98
N HIS A 412 -2.90 -1.42 12.73
CA HIS A 412 -4.22 -1.98 12.45
C HIS A 412 -4.20 -2.92 11.24
N PHE A 413 -3.58 -2.49 10.13
CA PHE A 413 -3.42 -3.33 8.95
C PHE A 413 -2.59 -4.58 9.26
N ALA A 414 -1.42 -4.42 9.85
CA ALA A 414 -0.51 -5.52 10.12
C ALA A 414 -1.10 -6.57 11.06
N LYS A 415 -1.73 -6.15 12.16
CA LYS A 415 -2.32 -7.06 13.18
C LYS A 415 -3.49 -7.89 12.65
N HIS A 416 -4.21 -7.40 11.64
CA HIS A 416 -5.26 -8.19 10.97
C HIS A 416 -4.71 -9.03 9.82
N TRP A 417 -3.69 -8.53 9.12
CA TRP A 417 -3.12 -9.19 7.95
C TRP A 417 -2.29 -10.42 8.31
N TYR A 418 -1.39 -10.30 9.29
CA TYR A 418 -0.59 -11.42 9.80
C TYR A 418 -1.45 -12.31 10.71
N ALA A 419 -1.69 -13.54 10.29
CA ALA A 419 -2.52 -14.49 11.00
C ALA A 419 -1.79 -15.86 11.14
N PRO A 420 -1.96 -16.58 12.26
CA PRO A 420 -1.26 -17.85 12.49
C PRO A 420 -1.41 -18.89 11.38
N GLU A 421 -2.59 -18.98 10.77
CA GLU A 421 -2.89 -19.88 9.66
C GLU A 421 -2.14 -19.55 8.36
N LEU A 422 -1.54 -18.36 8.28
CA LEU A 422 -0.72 -17.90 7.17
C LEU A 422 0.78 -17.90 7.49
N HIS A 423 1.22 -18.43 8.63
CA HIS A 423 2.65 -18.57 8.90
C HIS A 423 3.31 -19.49 7.86
N GLU A 424 4.57 -19.19 7.51
CA GLU A 424 5.32 -20.00 6.55
C GLU A 424 5.75 -21.33 7.16
N ASP A 425 5.80 -22.36 6.32
CA ASP A 425 6.27 -23.68 6.74
C ASP A 425 7.74 -23.62 7.23
N PRO A 426 8.04 -24.11 8.45
CA PRO A 426 9.42 -24.23 8.95
C PRO A 426 10.36 -25.01 8.02
N ALA A 427 9.85 -25.93 7.21
CA ALA A 427 10.62 -26.64 6.20
C ALA A 427 11.16 -25.72 5.10
N VAL A 428 10.47 -24.61 4.80
CA VAL A 428 10.91 -23.60 3.82
C VAL A 428 11.96 -22.68 4.44
N THR A 429 11.71 -22.18 5.66
CA THR A 429 12.61 -21.23 6.32
C THR A 429 13.88 -21.90 6.88
N GLY A 430 13.79 -23.19 7.20
CA GLY A 430 14.82 -23.95 7.92
C GLY A 430 14.96 -23.58 9.40
N LEU A 431 14.07 -22.76 9.95
CA LEU A 431 14.06 -22.31 11.34
C LEU A 431 13.09 -23.15 12.18
N SER A 432 13.07 -22.92 13.49
CA SER A 432 11.99 -23.43 14.34
C SER A 432 10.65 -22.81 13.93
N ALA A 433 9.54 -23.46 14.31
CA ALA A 433 8.22 -22.88 14.17
C ALA A 433 8.17 -21.46 14.76
N LEU A 434 7.51 -20.54 14.07
CA LEU A 434 7.36 -19.18 14.57
C LEU A 434 6.42 -19.18 15.76
N ASP A 435 6.95 -18.72 16.89
CA ASP A 435 6.20 -18.41 18.10
C ASP A 435 6.00 -16.90 18.16
N VAL A 436 4.75 -16.46 18.25
CA VAL A 436 4.35 -15.05 18.36
C VAL A 436 3.62 -14.90 19.70
N PRO A 437 4.33 -14.57 20.78
CA PRO A 437 3.74 -14.53 22.10
C PRO A 437 2.74 -13.38 22.23
N ALA A 438 1.66 -13.61 22.97
CA ALA A 438 0.68 -12.58 23.33
C ALA A 438 1.20 -11.57 24.37
N SER A 439 2.52 -11.45 24.56
CA SER A 439 3.12 -10.65 25.63
C SER A 439 2.86 -9.17 25.45
N SER A 440 2.53 -8.48 26.54
CA SER A 440 2.29 -7.03 26.61
C SER A 440 3.44 -6.24 27.22
N GLY A 441 4.51 -6.91 27.67
CA GLY A 441 5.64 -6.22 28.29
C GLY A 441 6.56 -5.60 27.25
N PHE A 442 6.85 -4.31 27.42
CA PHE A 442 7.81 -3.61 26.58
C PHE A 442 9.27 -3.85 27.02
N PRO A 443 10.22 -3.79 26.07
CA PRO A 443 11.65 -3.90 26.33
C PRO A 443 12.13 -2.91 27.40
N LYS A 444 13.28 -3.19 28.02
CA LYS A 444 13.91 -2.33 29.04
C LYS A 444 15.24 -1.74 28.60
N ARG A 445 15.81 -2.24 27.49
CA ARG A 445 17.10 -1.77 26.96
C ARG A 445 16.99 -1.35 25.49
N ILE A 446 17.77 -0.35 25.12
CA ILE A 446 18.03 0.04 23.73
C ILE A 446 19.48 -0.32 23.43
N LEU A 447 19.71 -1.23 22.49
CA LEU A 447 21.04 -1.49 21.93
C LEU A 447 21.32 -0.46 20.85
N TYR A 448 22.13 0.55 21.19
CA TYR A 448 22.63 1.55 20.26
C TYR A 448 23.85 0.99 19.54
N LEU A 449 23.72 0.68 18.24
CA LEU A 449 24.78 0.02 17.50
C LEU A 449 25.88 0.99 17.07
N THR A 450 26.97 1.02 17.82
CA THR A 450 28.13 1.91 17.62
C THR A 450 28.95 1.62 16.35
N ASP A 451 28.76 0.45 15.74
CA ASP A 451 29.34 0.08 14.44
C ASP A 451 28.49 0.54 13.25
N TYR A 452 27.29 1.09 13.49
CA TYR A 452 26.38 1.64 12.47
C TYR A 452 25.99 3.10 12.71
N LEU A 453 26.12 3.57 13.96
CA LEU A 453 25.76 4.91 14.41
C LEU A 453 27.00 5.59 15.05
N PRO A 454 27.10 6.93 15.07
CA PRO A 454 26.06 7.93 14.76
C PRO A 454 25.73 8.07 13.27
N LEU A 455 24.61 8.73 12.97
CA LEU A 455 24.26 9.15 11.61
C LEU A 455 25.32 10.10 11.05
N ARG A 456 25.58 9.98 9.75
CA ARG A 456 26.62 10.76 9.05
C ARG A 456 26.33 12.27 9.03
N ASN A 457 25.06 12.65 8.94
CA ASN A 457 24.61 14.03 8.99
C ASN A 457 24.35 14.43 10.45
N PRO A 458 25.09 15.40 11.02
CA PRO A 458 24.90 15.83 12.41
C PRO A 458 23.48 16.30 12.74
N ALA A 459 22.80 16.98 11.80
CA ALA A 459 21.42 17.40 12.03
C ALA A 459 20.46 16.19 12.09
N ALA A 460 20.71 15.15 11.30
CA ALA A 460 19.93 13.93 11.35
C ALA A 460 20.20 13.16 12.65
N GLU A 461 21.47 13.15 13.09
CA GLU A 461 21.86 12.57 14.39
C GLU A 461 21.14 13.26 15.55
N GLU A 462 20.99 14.59 15.53
CA GLU A 462 20.21 15.30 16.53
C GLU A 462 18.74 14.85 16.58
N VAL A 463 18.13 14.58 15.41
CA VAL A 463 16.77 14.00 15.31
C VAL A 463 16.74 12.59 15.92
N LEU A 464 17.71 11.74 15.60
CA LEU A 464 17.81 10.39 16.18
C LEU A 464 17.96 10.44 17.70
N GLN A 465 18.83 11.30 18.21
CA GLN A 465 19.03 11.44 19.66
C GLN A 465 17.78 11.99 20.36
N ALA A 466 17.00 12.86 19.70
CA ALA A 466 15.70 13.30 20.22
C ALA A 466 14.71 12.14 20.31
N PHE A 467 14.59 11.34 19.25
CA PHE A 467 13.76 10.14 19.25
C PHE A 467 14.16 9.16 20.36
N ILE A 468 15.47 8.87 20.52
CA ILE A 468 15.96 7.98 21.59
C ILE A 468 15.57 8.51 22.97
N ARG A 469 15.72 9.82 23.23
CA ARG A 469 15.31 10.43 24.51
C ARG A 469 13.81 10.26 24.76
N ASP A 470 12.98 10.40 23.74
CA ASP A 470 11.55 10.19 23.86
C ASP A 470 11.18 8.73 24.13
N VAL A 471 11.83 7.77 23.44
CA VAL A 471 11.64 6.33 23.72
C VAL A 471 12.02 6.00 25.17
N VAL A 472 13.17 6.52 25.64
CA VAL A 472 13.62 6.37 27.04
C VAL A 472 12.59 6.95 28.00
N ARG A 473 12.06 8.14 27.73
CA ARG A 473 11.04 8.79 28.56
C ARG A 473 9.74 7.99 28.62
N VAL A 474 9.24 7.51 27.48
CA VAL A 474 7.93 6.83 27.39
C VAL A 474 7.96 5.44 28.03
N PHE A 475 9.06 4.69 27.85
CA PHE A 475 9.14 3.28 28.28
C PHE A 475 10.04 3.05 29.50
N GLY A 476 10.77 4.07 29.96
CA GLY A 476 11.74 3.93 31.04
C GLY A 476 12.90 3.00 30.68
N MET A 477 13.33 3.01 29.41
CA MET A 477 14.43 2.16 28.92
C MET A 477 15.80 2.75 29.25
N THR A 478 16.84 1.92 29.29
CA THR A 478 18.23 2.34 29.34
C THR A 478 18.91 2.18 27.98
N VAL A 479 19.78 3.10 27.60
CA VAL A 479 20.59 3.00 26.37
C VAL A 479 21.90 2.29 26.68
N GLU A 480 22.22 1.27 25.90
CA GLU A 480 23.46 0.51 25.95
C GLU A 480 24.20 0.64 24.62
N ASN A 481 25.46 1.06 24.67
CA ASN A 481 26.30 1.11 23.48
C ASN A 481 26.82 -0.28 23.18
N THR A 482 26.46 -0.80 22.00
CA THR A 482 26.82 -2.15 21.56
C THR A 482 27.61 -2.05 20.26
N ASN A 483 28.75 -2.73 20.18
CA ASN A 483 29.42 -2.98 18.91
C ASN A 483 29.03 -4.41 18.50
N LEU A 484 28.03 -4.54 17.62
CA LEU A 484 27.49 -5.85 17.28
C LEU A 484 28.54 -6.73 16.61
N THR A 485 29.41 -6.10 15.83
CA THR A 485 30.52 -6.77 15.16
C THR A 485 31.43 -7.47 16.15
N ALA A 486 31.87 -6.74 17.18
CA ALA A 486 32.70 -7.30 18.24
C ALA A 486 31.96 -8.39 19.04
N VAL A 487 30.64 -8.26 19.26
CA VAL A 487 29.84 -9.28 19.95
C VAL A 487 29.81 -10.60 19.17
N VAL A 488 29.60 -10.54 17.84
CA VAL A 488 29.61 -11.75 16.99
C VAL A 488 31.00 -12.35 16.91
N GLU A 489 32.05 -11.54 16.74
CA GLU A 489 33.43 -12.03 16.67
C GLU A 489 33.88 -12.66 18.00
N ALA A 490 33.46 -12.13 19.14
CA ALA A 490 33.78 -12.67 20.46
C ALA A 490 32.98 -13.92 20.86
N ALA A 491 31.91 -14.27 20.12
CA ALA A 491 31.15 -15.49 20.37
C ALA A 491 32.04 -16.75 20.23
N ASP A 492 31.66 -17.87 20.85
CA ASP A 492 32.44 -19.09 20.74
C ASP A 492 32.45 -19.65 19.29
N ASP A 493 33.40 -20.55 19.00
CA ASP A 493 33.62 -21.08 17.65
C ASP A 493 32.44 -21.92 17.10
N SER A 494 31.49 -22.32 17.94
CA SER A 494 30.28 -23.01 17.48
C SER A 494 29.27 -22.07 16.80
N VAL A 495 29.39 -20.76 17.06
CA VAL A 495 28.55 -19.72 16.49
C VAL A 495 29.08 -19.33 15.11
N PRO A 496 28.28 -19.47 14.04
CA PRO A 496 28.70 -19.03 12.71
C PRO A 496 28.97 -17.53 12.68
N LYS A 497 30.17 -17.14 12.24
CA LYS A 497 30.58 -15.75 12.07
C LYS A 497 29.97 -15.15 10.80
N TYR A 498 30.16 -13.84 10.62
CA TYR A 498 29.54 -13.10 9.52
C TYR A 498 29.84 -13.64 8.13
N ASP A 499 31.09 -14.04 7.85
CA ASP A 499 31.46 -14.61 6.56
C ASP A 499 30.70 -15.91 6.28
N ALA A 500 30.58 -16.79 7.28
CA ALA A 500 29.85 -18.05 7.17
C ALA A 500 28.34 -17.80 6.98
N LEU A 501 27.76 -16.88 7.74
CA LEU A 501 26.34 -16.51 7.65
C LEU A 501 26.01 -15.81 6.33
N GLY A 502 26.87 -14.91 5.86
CA GLY A 502 26.76 -14.23 4.59
C GLY A 502 26.85 -15.21 3.42
N ASN A 503 27.81 -16.14 3.46
CA ASN A 503 27.94 -17.19 2.45
C ASN A 503 26.72 -18.11 2.43
N ALA A 504 26.25 -18.58 3.60
CA ALA A 504 25.05 -19.41 3.71
C ALA A 504 23.82 -18.69 3.12
N THR A 505 23.59 -17.43 3.50
CA THR A 505 22.51 -16.60 2.97
C THR A 505 22.61 -16.44 1.45
N GLY A 506 23.83 -16.27 0.93
CA GLY A 506 24.11 -16.22 -0.50
C GLY A 506 23.72 -17.51 -1.22
N VAL A 507 24.06 -18.68 -0.67
CA VAL A 507 23.67 -20.00 -1.20
C VAL A 507 22.16 -20.14 -1.24
N LEU A 508 21.47 -19.83 -0.13
CA LEU A 508 20.01 -19.94 -0.03
C LEU A 508 19.32 -19.11 -1.10
N ASN A 509 19.70 -17.84 -1.23
CA ASN A 509 19.09 -16.92 -2.19
C ASN A 509 19.38 -17.34 -3.63
N ARG A 510 20.65 -17.65 -3.95
CA ARG A 510 21.06 -18.01 -5.30
C ARG A 510 20.36 -19.28 -5.77
N MET A 511 20.34 -20.33 -4.96
CA MET A 511 19.73 -21.60 -5.35
C MET A 511 18.25 -21.46 -5.67
N THR A 512 17.47 -20.90 -4.74
CA THR A 512 16.03 -20.72 -4.97
C THR A 512 15.76 -19.86 -6.21
N GLN A 513 16.45 -18.73 -6.35
CA GLN A 513 16.25 -17.86 -7.51
C GLN A 513 16.58 -18.57 -8.82
N TYR A 514 17.67 -19.33 -8.86
CA TYR A 514 18.06 -20.01 -10.10
C TYR A 514 17.06 -21.09 -10.48
N GLU A 515 16.70 -21.96 -9.53
CA GLU A 515 15.81 -23.08 -9.78
C GLU A 515 14.39 -22.63 -10.17
N GLN A 516 13.86 -21.61 -9.51
CA GLN A 516 12.47 -21.19 -9.69
C GLN A 516 12.27 -20.08 -10.72
N VAL A 517 13.31 -19.30 -11.03
CA VAL A 517 13.21 -18.14 -11.93
C VAL A 517 14.20 -18.23 -13.09
N ALA A 518 15.51 -18.31 -12.80
CA ALA A 518 16.52 -18.18 -13.85
C ALA A 518 16.49 -19.34 -14.86
N ALA A 519 16.52 -20.58 -14.39
CA ALA A 519 16.56 -21.76 -15.26
C ALA A 519 15.30 -21.90 -16.12
N PRO A 520 14.06 -21.75 -15.58
CA PRO A 520 12.85 -21.72 -16.40
C PRO A 520 12.87 -20.63 -17.48
N LEU A 521 13.28 -19.40 -17.13
CA LEU A 521 13.37 -18.27 -18.06
C LEU A 521 14.42 -18.51 -19.15
N ILE A 522 15.62 -18.95 -18.78
CA ILE A 522 16.69 -19.23 -19.73
C ILE A 522 16.25 -20.32 -20.71
N ALA A 523 15.63 -21.40 -20.23
CA ALA A 523 15.16 -22.50 -21.07
C ALA A 523 14.03 -22.05 -22.02
N ALA A 524 12.97 -21.43 -21.49
CA ALA A 524 11.83 -20.97 -22.29
C ALA A 524 12.25 -19.91 -23.32
N TRP A 525 13.14 -19.00 -22.94
CA TRP A 525 13.68 -18.00 -23.85
C TRP A 525 14.54 -18.63 -24.94
N ALA A 526 15.44 -19.54 -24.60
CA ALA A 526 16.28 -20.24 -25.57
C ALA A 526 15.45 -21.03 -26.58
N GLU A 527 14.39 -21.70 -26.14
CA GLU A 527 13.46 -22.42 -27.02
C GLU A 527 12.80 -21.48 -28.05
N ARG A 528 12.30 -20.32 -27.61
CA ARG A 528 11.59 -19.36 -28.47
C ARG A 528 12.51 -18.51 -29.34
N HIS A 529 13.75 -18.28 -28.88
CA HIS A 529 14.67 -17.31 -29.48
C HIS A 529 15.98 -17.95 -29.97
N GLY A 530 15.94 -19.23 -30.37
CA GLY A 530 17.04 -19.90 -31.08
C GLY A 530 18.33 -20.06 -30.27
N GLY A 531 18.21 -20.53 -29.02
CA GLY A 531 19.33 -20.78 -28.12
C GLY A 531 19.93 -19.55 -27.44
N ARG A 532 19.31 -18.38 -27.59
CA ARG A 532 19.82 -17.12 -27.01
C ARG A 532 19.55 -17.03 -25.51
N PHE A 533 20.37 -16.27 -24.82
CA PHE A 533 20.16 -15.89 -23.42
C PHE A 533 19.14 -14.73 -23.33
N PRO A 534 18.24 -14.71 -22.33
CA PRO A 534 17.21 -13.67 -22.18
C PRO A 534 17.80 -12.28 -21.90
N PRO A 535 17.22 -11.20 -22.46
CA PRO A 535 17.57 -9.84 -22.11
C PRO A 535 17.04 -9.51 -20.71
N ILE A 536 17.94 -9.47 -19.73
CA ILE A 536 17.62 -9.17 -18.32
C ILE A 536 18.55 -8.09 -17.78
N ASP A 537 18.17 -7.44 -16.68
CA ASP A 537 18.94 -6.36 -16.07
C ASP A 537 20.34 -6.83 -15.63
N PRO A 538 21.36 -5.94 -15.68
CA PRO A 538 22.74 -6.26 -15.34
C PRO A 538 22.93 -6.74 -13.89
N ALA A 539 22.01 -6.45 -12.97
CA ALA A 539 22.13 -6.88 -11.58
C ALA A 539 22.09 -8.41 -11.39
N ARG A 540 21.46 -9.16 -12.31
CA ARG A 540 21.39 -10.63 -12.28
C ARG A 540 22.20 -11.31 -13.37
N ARG A 541 22.34 -10.63 -14.52
CA ARG A 541 22.91 -11.18 -15.76
C ARG A 541 24.27 -11.88 -15.62
N PRO A 542 25.30 -11.30 -14.96
CA PRO A 542 26.61 -11.95 -14.88
C PRO A 542 26.54 -13.31 -14.19
N TRP A 543 25.87 -13.37 -13.05
CA TRP A 543 25.81 -14.58 -12.24
C TRP A 543 24.94 -15.67 -12.88
N TRP A 544 23.82 -15.33 -13.53
CA TRP A 544 23.00 -16.32 -14.26
C TRP A 544 23.75 -16.94 -15.44
N ARG A 545 24.61 -16.18 -16.13
CA ARG A 545 25.44 -16.68 -17.23
C ARG A 545 26.58 -17.57 -16.76
N SER A 546 27.11 -17.32 -15.58
CA SER A 546 28.23 -18.08 -15.00
C SER A 546 27.79 -19.13 -13.99
N HIS A 547 26.49 -19.43 -13.90
CA HIS A 547 25.98 -20.38 -12.90
C HIS A 547 26.57 -21.78 -13.15
N ASN A 548 27.17 -22.34 -12.11
CA ASN A 548 27.71 -23.69 -12.12
C ASN A 548 26.86 -24.59 -11.22
N SER A 549 26.06 -25.48 -11.83
CA SER A 549 25.19 -26.39 -11.08
C SER A 549 25.93 -27.39 -10.20
N SER A 550 27.23 -27.63 -10.45
CA SER A 550 28.06 -28.50 -9.60
C SER A 550 28.46 -27.86 -8.26
N GLU A 551 28.36 -26.54 -8.12
CA GLU A 551 28.70 -25.79 -6.90
C GLU A 551 27.47 -25.50 -6.01
N HIS A 552 26.27 -25.76 -6.52
CA HIS A 552 25.00 -25.42 -5.89
C HIS A 552 24.13 -26.67 -5.74
N THR A 553 24.50 -27.52 -4.77
CA THR A 553 23.82 -28.80 -4.52
C THR A 553 22.80 -28.71 -3.39
N ARG A 554 21.89 -29.69 -3.31
CA ARG A 554 20.91 -29.79 -2.21
C ARG A 554 21.59 -29.94 -0.84
N GLU A 555 22.74 -30.60 -0.79
CA GLU A 555 23.56 -30.74 0.41
C GLU A 555 24.11 -29.38 0.86
N ALA A 556 24.59 -28.56 -0.08
CA ALA A 556 25.03 -27.20 0.21
C ALA A 556 23.87 -26.32 0.71
N TYR A 557 22.68 -26.44 0.12
CA TYR A 557 21.48 -25.75 0.60
C TYR A 557 21.11 -26.17 2.03
N ALA A 558 21.08 -27.47 2.31
CA ALA A 558 20.79 -28.00 3.64
C ALA A 558 21.84 -27.55 4.68
N ALA A 559 23.13 -27.53 4.32
CA ALA A 559 24.20 -27.02 5.16
C ALA A 559 24.07 -25.50 5.42
N ALA A 560 23.63 -24.74 4.41
CA ALA A 560 23.36 -23.31 4.55
C ALA A 560 22.17 -23.05 5.49
N LEU A 561 21.08 -23.82 5.39
CA LEU A 561 19.96 -23.76 6.33
C LEU A 561 20.42 -24.06 7.76
N ALA A 562 21.24 -25.11 7.96
CA ALA A 562 21.75 -25.46 9.29
C ALA A 562 22.66 -24.37 9.87
N THR A 563 23.52 -23.77 9.03
CA THR A 563 24.36 -22.63 9.42
C THR A 563 23.52 -21.43 9.82
N LYS A 564 22.52 -21.06 9.01
CA LYS A 564 21.60 -19.98 9.33
C LYS A 564 20.87 -20.24 10.65
N ARG A 565 20.33 -21.44 10.84
CA ARG A 565 19.61 -21.83 12.06
C ARG A 565 20.45 -21.59 13.32
N ARG A 566 21.71 -22.07 13.35
CA ARG A 566 22.61 -21.84 14.49
C ARG A 566 22.84 -20.34 14.77
N GLY A 567 22.97 -19.53 13.72
CA GLY A 567 23.09 -18.08 13.84
C GLY A 567 21.84 -17.43 14.44
N VAL A 568 20.65 -17.84 13.98
CA VAL A 568 19.36 -17.35 14.51
C VAL A 568 19.18 -17.76 15.97
N GLU A 569 19.41 -19.03 16.31
CA GLU A 569 19.28 -19.56 17.67
C GLU A 569 20.21 -18.81 18.64
N TRP A 570 21.47 -18.59 18.26
CA TRP A 570 22.40 -17.81 19.06
C TRP A 570 21.95 -16.35 19.20
N PHE A 571 21.50 -15.70 18.11
CA PHE A 571 21.09 -14.30 18.14
C PHE A 571 19.86 -14.09 19.03
N GLU A 572 18.88 -15.00 18.98
CA GLU A 572 17.69 -15.00 19.84
C GLU A 572 18.01 -15.31 21.32
N ALA A 573 19.11 -16.03 21.60
CA ALA A 573 19.51 -16.40 22.95
C ALA A 573 20.46 -15.40 23.61
N GLU A 574 21.34 -14.77 22.82
CA GLU A 574 22.47 -13.99 23.35
C GLU A 574 22.41 -12.49 23.00
N VAL A 575 21.74 -12.09 21.92
CA VAL A 575 21.70 -10.68 21.47
C VAL A 575 20.33 -10.05 21.73
N LEU A 576 19.27 -10.56 21.07
CA LEU A 576 17.89 -10.13 21.27
C LEU A 576 17.14 -11.20 22.05
N ARG A 577 17.37 -11.22 23.36
CA ARG A 577 16.86 -12.25 24.28
C ARG A 577 15.41 -12.00 24.64
N ALA A 578 14.69 -13.04 25.04
CA ALA A 578 13.41 -12.88 25.74
C ALA A 578 13.62 -12.88 27.26
N THR A 579 12.67 -12.30 27.99
CA THR A 579 12.54 -12.36 29.45
C THR A 579 11.16 -12.88 29.82
N PRO A 580 10.91 -13.28 31.08
CA PRO A 580 9.56 -13.60 31.53
C PRO A 580 8.56 -12.46 31.30
N GLU A 581 9.03 -11.21 31.32
CA GLU A 581 8.19 -10.01 31.20
C GLU A 581 7.99 -9.56 29.75
N SER A 582 8.97 -9.73 28.86
CA SER A 582 8.91 -9.26 27.47
C SER A 582 9.48 -10.27 26.50
N CYS A 583 8.83 -10.41 25.34
CA CYS A 583 9.32 -11.28 24.28
C CYS A 583 10.66 -10.80 23.69
N SER A 584 11.03 -9.53 23.87
CA SER A 584 12.33 -8.97 23.52
C SER A 584 12.79 -8.08 24.67
N GLU A 585 13.86 -8.44 25.36
CA GLU A 585 14.42 -7.69 26.48
C GLU A 585 14.88 -6.29 26.04
N SER A 586 15.38 -6.21 24.81
CA SER A 586 15.88 -5.01 24.19
C SER A 586 15.24 -4.77 22.82
N ILE A 587 15.21 -3.50 22.41
CA ILE A 587 15.19 -3.16 20.98
C ILE A 587 16.60 -2.79 20.54
N MET A 588 16.88 -2.96 19.25
CA MET A 588 18.13 -2.53 18.63
C MET A 588 17.84 -1.42 17.62
N LEU A 589 18.64 -0.35 17.66
CA LEU A 589 18.50 0.80 16.78
C LEU A 589 19.70 0.95 15.87
N TRP A 590 19.44 1.19 14.59
CA TRP A 590 20.47 1.41 13.58
C TRP A 590 19.91 2.11 12.33
N ASP A 591 20.79 2.52 11.42
CA ASP A 591 20.41 3.20 10.18
C ASP A 591 20.52 2.30 8.94
N ILE A 592 19.37 2.02 8.32
CA ILE A 592 19.29 1.32 7.03
C ILE A 592 19.45 2.27 5.82
N GLY A 593 19.35 3.57 6.07
CA GLY A 593 19.42 4.64 5.09
C GLY A 593 20.84 5.09 4.79
N THR A 594 21.00 6.40 4.66
CA THR A 594 22.21 7.06 4.12
C THR A 594 22.92 7.92 5.18
N GLY A 595 22.52 7.80 6.44
CA GLY A 595 22.99 8.66 7.52
C GLY A 595 22.42 10.07 7.46
N GLY A 596 21.26 10.28 6.84
CA GLY A 596 20.68 11.62 6.66
C GLY A 596 21.30 12.44 5.51
N LEU A 597 21.81 11.76 4.48
CA LEU A 597 22.36 12.38 3.27
C LEU A 597 21.49 12.04 2.04
N PRO A 598 21.35 12.93 1.05
CA PRO A 598 20.60 12.60 -0.15
C PRO A 598 21.27 11.46 -0.92
N SER A 599 20.46 10.62 -1.56
CA SER A 599 20.89 9.62 -2.52
C SER A 599 20.02 9.74 -3.76
N TYR A 600 20.66 9.86 -4.92
CA TYR A 600 20.00 10.24 -6.16
C TYR A 600 19.75 9.04 -7.06
N ARG A 601 18.81 9.22 -7.98
CA ARG A 601 18.59 8.26 -9.07
C ARG A 601 19.70 8.27 -10.13
N GLU A 602 20.60 9.25 -10.06
CA GLU A 602 21.69 9.46 -11.01
C GLU A 602 23.02 9.15 -10.34
N ARG A 603 23.83 8.32 -11.00
CA ARG A 603 25.08 7.82 -10.46
C ARG A 603 26.07 8.96 -10.21
N GLU A 604 26.21 9.83 -11.19
CA GLU A 604 27.15 10.93 -11.20
C GLU A 604 26.87 11.91 -10.05
N LEU A 605 25.60 12.17 -9.72
CA LEU A 605 25.24 13.01 -8.57
C LEU A 605 25.63 12.36 -7.24
N VAL A 606 25.48 11.05 -7.11
CA VAL A 606 25.90 10.31 -5.92
C VAL A 606 27.42 10.30 -5.79
N GLU A 607 28.14 9.97 -6.87
CA GLU A 607 29.60 9.92 -6.89
C GLU A 607 30.22 11.31 -6.64
N ALA A 608 29.72 12.34 -7.32
CA ALA A 608 30.19 13.71 -7.13
C ALA A 608 29.90 14.21 -5.71
N GLY A 609 28.73 13.90 -5.14
CA GLY A 609 28.39 14.26 -3.76
C GLY A 609 29.24 13.51 -2.74
N ALA A 610 29.52 12.22 -2.96
CA ALA A 610 30.43 11.45 -2.12
C ALA A 610 31.85 12.04 -2.14
N ALA A 611 32.36 12.43 -3.33
CA ALA A 611 33.65 13.08 -3.49
C ALA A 611 33.69 14.51 -2.90
N ALA A 612 32.58 15.24 -2.95
CA ALA A 612 32.44 16.61 -2.45
C ALA A 612 32.14 16.65 -0.93
N GLY A 613 33.01 16.03 -0.13
CA GLY A 613 32.90 16.04 1.33
C GLY A 613 31.70 15.24 1.88
N GLY A 614 31.17 14.28 1.10
CA GLY A 614 30.07 13.42 1.53
C GLY A 614 28.69 14.09 1.51
N ALA A 615 28.45 15.04 0.60
CA ALA A 615 27.17 15.71 0.43
C ALA A 615 26.05 14.80 -0.12
N ALA A 616 26.40 13.61 -0.62
CA ALA A 616 25.49 12.54 -0.99
C ALA A 616 26.12 11.19 -0.62
N ALA A 617 25.30 10.13 -0.57
CA ALA A 617 25.77 8.79 -0.25
C ALA A 617 25.13 7.73 -1.15
N PHE A 618 25.90 6.67 -1.43
CA PHE A 618 25.32 5.45 -1.96
C PHE A 618 24.46 4.79 -0.88
N LEU A 619 23.40 4.15 -1.33
CA LEU A 619 22.74 3.13 -0.53
C LEU A 619 23.62 1.87 -0.53
N ALA A 620 23.47 1.03 0.50
CA ALA A 620 24.17 -0.24 0.59
C ALA A 620 25.67 -0.20 0.87
N GLU A 621 26.16 0.87 1.50
CA GLU A 621 27.50 0.86 2.08
C GLU A 621 27.48 0.10 3.41
N THR A 622 28.52 -0.70 3.66
CA THR A 622 28.79 -1.25 4.99
C THR A 622 29.61 -0.20 5.74
N PRO A 623 29.11 0.32 6.88
CA PRO A 623 29.86 1.31 7.66
C PRO A 623 31.26 0.80 8.04
N PRO A 624 32.28 1.67 8.11
CA PRO A 624 33.59 1.29 8.60
C PRO A 624 33.50 0.69 10.02
N GLY A 625 33.96 -0.54 10.19
CA GLY A 625 33.92 -1.25 11.47
C GLY A 625 32.72 -2.17 11.66
N ALA A 626 31.72 -2.13 10.78
CA ALA A 626 30.64 -3.12 10.74
C ALA A 626 31.08 -4.40 10.00
N GLY A 627 30.82 -5.57 10.59
CA GLY A 627 31.15 -6.87 10.03
C GLY A 627 30.22 -7.33 8.91
N ILE A 628 29.01 -6.77 8.84
CA ILE A 628 28.06 -6.99 7.74
C ILE A 628 27.37 -5.72 7.33
N ASN A 629 26.84 -5.71 6.12
CA ASN A 629 25.87 -4.69 5.73
C ASN A 629 24.61 -4.87 6.60
N GLY A 630 24.11 -3.80 7.22
CA GLY A 630 22.94 -3.91 8.08
C GLY A 630 21.68 -4.35 7.32
N ALA A 631 21.61 -4.14 6.00
CA ALA A 631 20.56 -4.74 5.19
C ALA A 631 20.54 -6.26 5.31
N SER A 632 21.67 -6.92 5.52
CA SER A 632 21.74 -8.37 5.67
C SER A 632 21.45 -8.86 7.08
N LEU A 633 21.39 -7.98 8.09
CA LEU A 633 21.29 -8.35 9.50
C LEU A 633 20.05 -9.20 9.79
N CYS A 634 18.85 -8.66 9.66
CA CYS A 634 17.65 -9.46 9.92
C CYS A 634 17.35 -10.54 8.86
N PRO A 635 17.72 -10.42 7.57
CA PRO A 635 17.74 -11.57 6.65
C PRO A 635 18.53 -12.77 7.13
N ILE A 636 19.66 -12.53 7.81
CA ILE A 636 20.48 -13.57 8.43
C ILE A 636 19.81 -14.08 9.71
N TYR A 637 19.42 -13.18 10.62
CA TYR A 637 19.00 -13.53 11.98
C TYR A 637 17.49 -13.71 12.19
N GLY A 638 16.67 -13.53 11.15
CA GLY A 638 15.22 -13.76 11.22
C GLY A 638 14.41 -12.71 12.00
N CYS A 639 15.04 -11.70 12.60
CA CYS A 639 14.39 -10.66 13.42
C CYS A 639 13.32 -9.83 12.68
N VAL A 640 12.42 -9.20 13.44
CA VAL A 640 11.55 -8.14 12.94
C VAL A 640 12.34 -6.83 12.89
N ASP A 641 12.20 -6.08 11.79
CA ASP A 641 12.85 -4.79 11.60
C ASP A 641 11.86 -3.81 10.95
N MET A 642 11.54 -2.75 11.70
CA MET A 642 10.59 -1.72 11.33
C MET A 642 11.32 -0.41 11.06
N THR A 643 11.21 0.08 9.82
CA THR A 643 11.72 1.40 9.44
C THR A 643 10.69 2.46 9.78
N VAL A 644 11.11 3.41 10.61
CA VAL A 644 10.25 4.44 11.22
C VAL A 644 10.77 5.83 10.84
N PRO A 645 9.97 6.67 10.16
CA PRO A 645 10.30 8.08 9.96
C PRO A 645 10.15 8.86 11.27
N ILE A 646 11.24 9.54 11.67
CA ILE A 646 11.36 10.23 12.97
C ILE A 646 11.58 11.74 12.83
N GLY A 647 11.74 12.24 11.60
CA GLY A 647 11.85 13.66 11.30
C GLY A 647 12.32 13.93 9.88
N GLN A 648 12.83 15.13 9.65
CA GLN A 648 13.42 15.54 8.38
C GLN A 648 14.46 16.63 8.60
N VAL A 649 15.45 16.71 7.71
CA VAL A 649 16.54 17.70 7.76
C VAL A 649 16.68 18.41 6.41
N PRO A 650 17.12 19.68 6.41
CA PRO A 650 17.37 20.39 5.16
C PRO A 650 18.61 19.84 4.46
N TYR A 651 18.58 19.85 3.12
CA TYR A 651 19.76 19.66 2.28
C TYR A 651 19.72 20.63 1.10
N ARG A 652 20.89 20.99 0.57
CA ARG A 652 21.01 21.77 -0.65
C ARG A 652 20.92 20.83 -1.86
N SER A 653 19.89 20.93 -2.68
CA SER A 653 19.77 20.08 -3.87
C SER A 653 20.79 20.44 -4.94
N ASN A 654 21.45 19.40 -5.47
CA ASN A 654 22.33 19.52 -6.64
C ASN A 654 21.55 19.50 -7.97
N VAL A 655 20.23 19.37 -7.92
CA VAL A 655 19.34 19.34 -9.08
C VAL A 655 18.59 20.67 -9.22
N THR A 656 17.93 21.10 -8.15
CA THR A 656 17.11 22.33 -8.16
C THR A 656 17.88 23.55 -7.69
N PHE A 657 19.05 23.38 -7.07
CA PHE A 657 19.83 24.45 -6.45
C PHE A 657 19.00 25.29 -5.47
N VAL A 658 18.07 24.66 -4.77
CA VAL A 658 17.37 25.25 -3.61
C VAL A 658 17.51 24.33 -2.41
N GLU A 659 17.13 24.83 -1.24
CA GLU A 659 17.01 23.98 -0.06
C GLU A 659 15.78 23.08 -0.20
N GLU A 660 15.97 21.82 0.15
CA GLU A 660 15.00 20.74 0.12
C GLU A 660 14.97 20.02 1.47
N MET A 661 13.92 19.23 1.73
CA MET A 661 13.85 18.42 2.96
C MET A 661 14.09 16.95 2.66
N LEU A 662 14.96 16.32 3.44
CA LEU A 662 15.24 14.89 3.42
C LEU A 662 14.62 14.23 4.66
N PRO A 663 13.82 13.16 4.50
CA PRO A 663 13.35 12.38 5.64
C PRO A 663 14.50 11.78 6.44
N VAL A 664 14.35 11.74 7.76
CA VAL A 664 15.21 11.00 8.69
C VAL A 664 14.42 9.82 9.23
N THR A 665 14.97 8.63 9.09
CA THR A 665 14.35 7.38 9.53
C THR A 665 15.30 6.58 10.40
N VAL A 666 14.76 5.68 11.23
CA VAL A 666 15.55 4.72 12.00
C VAL A 666 14.94 3.32 11.86
N SER A 667 15.79 2.30 11.87
CA SER A 667 15.34 0.91 11.98
C SER A 667 15.21 0.53 13.45
N VAL A 668 14.02 0.11 13.85
CA VAL A 668 13.72 -0.43 15.18
C VAL A 668 13.57 -1.94 15.06
N VAL A 669 14.46 -2.67 15.72
CA VAL A 669 14.59 -4.12 15.58
C VAL A 669 14.28 -4.81 16.91
N ALA A 670 13.52 -5.89 16.85
CA ALA A 670 13.22 -6.73 18.02
C ALA A 670 13.43 -8.22 17.69
N ARG A 671 13.44 -9.05 18.73
CA ARG A 671 13.55 -10.51 18.60
C ARG A 671 12.51 -11.05 17.62
N ARG A 672 12.86 -12.11 16.89
CA ARG A 672 11.93 -12.83 16.04
C ARG A 672 10.71 -13.30 16.85
N GLY A 673 9.52 -13.07 16.33
CA GLY A 673 8.22 -13.30 16.98
C GLY A 673 7.64 -12.10 17.71
N CYS A 674 8.39 -11.00 17.89
CA CYS A 674 7.96 -9.82 18.65
C CYS A 674 7.30 -8.71 17.84
N ASP A 675 6.80 -9.03 16.64
CA ASP A 675 6.26 -8.04 15.70
C ASP A 675 5.11 -7.23 16.30
N PHE A 676 4.13 -7.91 16.91
CA PHE A 676 2.96 -7.25 17.50
C PHE A 676 3.30 -6.37 18.69
N MET A 677 4.23 -6.81 19.56
CA MET A 677 4.77 -5.97 20.63
C MET A 677 5.41 -4.71 20.07
N LEU A 678 6.16 -4.82 18.97
CA LEU A 678 6.81 -3.66 18.37
C LEU A 678 5.78 -2.69 17.77
N TRP A 679 4.71 -3.17 17.14
CA TRP A 679 3.60 -2.28 16.74
C TRP A 679 2.90 -1.62 17.94
N ASP A 680 2.61 -2.36 19.02
CA ASP A 680 2.05 -1.79 20.25
C ASP A 680 2.95 -0.68 20.82
N MET A 681 4.26 -0.88 20.76
CA MET A 681 5.25 0.10 21.20
C MET A 681 5.23 1.35 20.32
N LEU A 682 5.15 1.20 19.00
CA LEU A 682 5.10 2.33 18.06
C LEU A 682 3.78 3.10 18.15
N GLU A 683 2.64 2.42 18.32
CA GLU A 683 1.35 3.07 18.56
C GLU A 683 1.39 3.93 19.81
N ARG A 684 1.97 3.43 20.91
CA ARG A 684 2.12 4.23 22.13
C ARG A 684 3.04 5.45 21.93
N LEU A 685 4.06 5.35 21.08
CA LEU A 685 4.88 6.52 20.72
C LEU A 685 4.09 7.53 19.89
N ALA A 686 3.16 7.09 19.05
CA ALA A 686 2.25 7.96 18.32
C ALA A 686 1.24 8.65 19.26
N ASP A 687 0.66 7.91 20.21
CA ASP A 687 -0.25 8.45 21.23
C ASP A 687 0.43 9.54 22.09
N GLU A 688 1.74 9.39 22.35
CA GLU A 688 2.58 10.35 23.07
C GLU A 688 3.11 11.51 22.18
N GLY A 689 2.71 11.56 20.90
CA GLY A 689 3.08 12.61 19.93
C GLY A 689 4.52 12.54 19.42
N VAL A 690 5.25 11.46 19.71
CA VAL A 690 6.63 11.22 19.26
C VAL A 690 6.64 10.84 17.78
N LEU A 691 5.75 9.92 17.39
CA LEU A 691 5.54 9.53 15.99
C LEU A 691 4.29 10.19 15.42
N ARG A 692 4.29 10.43 14.11
CA ARG A 692 3.23 11.21 13.43
C ARG A 692 2.94 10.63 12.05
N THR A 693 1.73 10.85 11.57
CA THR A 693 1.39 10.57 10.17
C THR A 693 2.31 11.34 9.23
N VAL A 694 2.91 10.67 8.25
CA VAL A 694 3.73 11.33 7.22
C VAL A 694 2.86 11.85 6.08
N LYS A 695 3.22 13.01 5.54
CA LYS A 695 2.53 13.64 4.41
C LYS A 695 2.94 13.01 3.09
N THR A 696 2.10 13.13 2.07
CA THR A 696 2.52 12.88 0.68
C THR A 696 3.23 14.09 0.07
N GLY A 697 3.93 13.88 -1.04
CA GLY A 697 4.60 14.94 -1.79
C GLY A 697 6.01 15.26 -1.28
N ARG A 698 6.41 16.52 -1.46
CA ARG A 698 7.80 17.00 -1.33
C ARG A 698 8.42 16.83 0.06
N THR A 699 7.64 16.99 1.13
CA THR A 699 8.10 16.97 2.53
C THR A 699 7.38 15.87 3.31
N ALA A 700 8.09 15.19 4.21
CA ALA A 700 7.51 14.10 5.01
C ALA A 700 6.69 14.64 6.21
N PHE A 701 7.07 15.80 6.75
CA PHE A 701 6.44 16.42 7.92
C PHE A 701 6.08 17.88 7.69
#